data_AF-A0A7Z9I9H3-F1
#
_entry.id   AF-A0A7Z9I9H3-F1
#
_cell.length_a   1.000
_cell.length_b   1.000
_cell.length_c   1.000
_cell.angle_alpha   90.00
_cell.angle_beta   90.00
_cell.angle_gamma   90.00
#
_symmetry.space_group_name_H-M   'P 1'
#
loop_
_entity.id
_entity.type
_entity.pdbx_description
1 polymer ?
#
loop_
_entity_poly.entity_id
_entity_poly.type
_entity_poly.pdbx_seq_one_letter_code
_entity_poly.pdbx_strand_id
1 'polypeptide(L)'
;MSDLNLLPMSSRVTDMLDRGTEIIDRSTRVTAVLVALVLIPLMWANGDIAISTVNMLGRYLCFALVAVSLNLLWGYTGMLCLCQSLFFAFGGYAMGMFLAHHGGPEGIVDVNNWKMPACLYQVYPGQVGESEKDWLVPIFWKPFYWFSSTVVLGLLLPGLFAAIIGFFVFRSRVKGVFFAILTQALTLAVWLVFTMNETMLCGTNGLTRFESVGPFTPENSVSQWTLTLVVTGILGAHFYMLTRWLTNTVRGKKFAVEKHPRAKKLLLLGLSIGLALAGGMWFTDNVTSQFDLYDHLKDERVQLILYIASTVALIDVYLFCQYLIQSRIGRVLIAVRDNEQRLRFTGYKPYVFKVFVFTVSAMIAGLAGMLYAPQMGIFTPTNLETKESILVVIWVAVGGRGTLSGPIVGALSVNLLYNWLTSAAPDTWPFVQGALFILVVLVMPNGLVSIWSFLMRTKQRLGQPDMSPVDVTQHAIKVDDAAGRLSRIATLQRHQTDSQEIQAEILNVENLTVVFDGFKALDIDKFTLQHYMLQVIIGPNGAGKTTFCDIISGKTRCTSGRLQYQQQDITKLDEAAIARMGIGRKFQTPSLFDSLTVYENMEIALPNWQGLGRNLLQDTTTQEDRRILELLHRVGLNDQRDRQVKYLSHGQRQWLEISMLILSDPVLLLVDEPAAGLTDEETVLTAELLLELQSDHTIIVIEHDMDFVRLLNSPVLVLNEGKVMASGTMEEVQADERVVEAYLGR
;
A
#
# COMPACT_ATOMS: atom_id res chain seq x y z
N MET A 1 -3.45 54.74 3.76
CA MET A 1 -3.04 54.07 2.50
C MET A 1 -1.92 53.11 2.86
N SER A 2 -2.34 51.99 3.43
CA SER A 2 -1.54 50.88 3.93
C SER A 2 -2.07 49.62 3.27
N ASP A 3 -1.20 48.62 3.15
CA ASP A 3 -1.47 47.24 2.71
C ASP A 3 -1.41 46.96 1.20
N LEU A 4 -0.17 46.83 0.71
CA LEU A 4 0.15 45.84 -0.31
C LEU A 4 1.24 44.90 0.25
N ASN A 5 0.78 43.81 0.89
CA ASN A 5 1.62 42.69 1.27
C ASN A 5 2.18 42.02 0.00
N LEU A 6 3.44 42.31 -0.31
CA LEU A 6 4.26 41.57 -1.26
C LEU A 6 4.56 40.19 -0.69
N LEU A 7 3.77 39.17 -1.09
CA LEU A 7 4.15 37.77 -0.90
C LEU A 7 5.52 37.51 -1.55
N PRO A 8 6.45 36.78 -0.91
CA PRO A 8 7.77 36.52 -1.46
C PRO A 8 7.64 35.75 -2.79
N MET A 9 8.19 36.33 -3.87
CA MET A 9 8.13 35.82 -5.25
C MET A 9 8.64 34.38 -5.41
N SER A 10 9.46 33.88 -4.50
CA SER A 10 10.03 32.52 -4.55
C SER A 10 8.97 31.42 -4.43
N SER A 11 7.93 31.60 -3.60
CA SER A 11 6.86 30.61 -3.42
C SER A 11 5.88 30.55 -4.61
N ARG A 12 5.68 31.69 -5.29
CA ARG A 12 4.85 31.75 -6.50
C ARG A 12 5.53 31.08 -7.68
N VAL A 13 6.84 31.19 -7.80
CA VAL A 13 7.61 30.58 -8.90
C VAL A 13 7.67 29.06 -8.74
N THR A 14 7.92 28.52 -7.53
CA THR A 14 7.84 27.07 -7.30
C THR A 14 6.43 26.50 -7.49
N ASP A 15 5.38 27.18 -7.00
CA ASP A 15 3.98 26.77 -7.23
C ASP A 15 3.61 26.83 -8.74
N MET A 16 4.13 27.81 -9.50
CA MET A 16 3.95 27.84 -10.96
C MET A 16 4.70 26.72 -11.70
N LEU A 17 5.88 26.34 -11.21
CA LEU A 17 6.72 25.31 -11.81
C LEU A 17 6.22 23.89 -11.52
N ASP A 18 5.74 23.62 -10.31
CA ASP A 18 5.08 22.35 -9.97
C ASP A 18 3.78 22.18 -10.75
N ARG A 19 3.01 23.26 -10.93
CA ARG A 19 1.85 23.26 -11.84
C ARG A 19 2.24 22.99 -13.29
N GLY A 20 3.37 23.52 -13.76
CA GLY A 20 3.87 23.29 -15.11
C GLY A 20 4.19 21.81 -15.37
N THR A 21 4.85 21.14 -14.43
CA THR A 21 5.17 19.70 -14.55
C THR A 21 3.93 18.82 -14.46
N GLU A 22 2.98 19.16 -13.60
CA GLU A 22 1.69 18.47 -13.47
C GLU A 22 0.82 18.62 -14.73
N ILE A 23 0.81 19.79 -15.37
CA ILE A 23 0.09 20.05 -16.64
C ILE A 23 0.71 19.25 -17.79
N ILE A 24 2.05 19.19 -17.89
CA ILE A 24 2.74 18.44 -18.94
C ILE A 24 2.48 16.95 -18.82
N ASP A 25 2.60 16.38 -17.62
CA ASP A 25 2.30 14.97 -17.34
C ASP A 25 0.82 14.65 -17.66
N ARG A 26 -0.10 15.54 -17.30
CA ARG A 26 -1.52 15.43 -17.66
C ARG A 26 -1.76 15.40 -19.17
N SER A 27 -1.11 16.30 -19.93
CA SER A 27 -1.25 16.33 -21.39
C SER A 27 -0.70 15.07 -22.06
N THR A 28 0.39 14.52 -21.53
CA THR A 28 1.04 13.31 -22.04
C THR A 28 0.14 12.10 -21.84
N ARG A 29 -0.53 11.99 -20.68
CA ARG A 29 -1.49 10.91 -20.38
C ARG A 29 -2.73 10.95 -21.27
N VAL A 30 -3.31 12.13 -21.49
CA VAL A 30 -4.48 12.30 -22.39
C VAL A 30 -4.10 11.95 -23.83
N THR A 31 -2.92 12.38 -24.27
CA THR A 31 -2.41 12.04 -25.61
C THR A 31 -2.21 10.53 -25.77
N ALA A 32 -1.68 9.84 -24.76
CA ALA A 32 -1.52 8.38 -24.80
C ALA A 32 -2.85 7.64 -24.92
N VAL A 33 -3.89 8.08 -24.21
CA VAL A 33 -5.25 7.52 -24.30
C VAL A 33 -5.85 7.75 -25.68
N LEU A 34 -5.70 8.95 -26.25
CA LEU A 34 -6.17 9.27 -27.60
C LEU A 34 -5.45 8.43 -28.67
N VAL A 35 -4.13 8.24 -28.54
CA VAL A 35 -3.38 7.38 -29.43
C VAL A 35 -3.90 5.94 -29.37
N ALA A 36 -4.07 5.40 -28.16
CA ALA A 36 -4.46 4.02 -27.96
C ALA A 36 -5.91 3.72 -28.41
N LEU A 37 -6.88 4.57 -28.06
CA LEU A 37 -8.31 4.33 -28.33
C LEU A 37 -8.81 4.86 -29.68
N VAL A 38 -8.14 5.86 -30.27
CA VAL A 38 -8.64 6.55 -31.46
C VAL A 38 -7.68 6.39 -32.64
N LEU A 39 -6.41 6.76 -32.47
CA LEU A 39 -5.47 6.75 -33.61
C LEU A 39 -5.17 5.34 -34.11
N ILE A 40 -4.88 4.37 -33.22
CA ILE A 40 -4.56 3.00 -33.65
C ILE A 40 -5.74 2.33 -34.40
N PRO A 41 -7.00 2.37 -33.90
CA PRO A 41 -8.14 1.85 -34.67
C PRO A 41 -8.36 2.58 -36.00
N LEU A 42 -8.17 3.90 -36.06
CA LEU A 42 -8.29 4.67 -37.30
C LEU A 42 -7.20 4.32 -38.31
N MET A 43 -5.94 4.16 -37.87
CA MET A 43 -4.83 3.74 -38.71
C MET A 43 -5.08 2.35 -39.29
N TRP A 44 -5.64 1.42 -38.50
CA TRP A 44 -6.05 0.13 -39.03
C TRP A 44 -7.20 0.26 -40.04
N ALA A 45 -8.24 1.03 -39.72
CA ALA A 45 -9.39 1.24 -40.61
C ALA A 45 -9.00 1.88 -41.95
N ASN A 46 -7.96 2.72 -41.96
CA ASN A 46 -7.39 3.33 -43.16
C ASN A 46 -6.39 2.44 -43.91
N GLY A 47 -6.02 1.28 -43.34
CA GLY A 47 -5.02 0.37 -43.91
C GLY A 47 -3.56 0.76 -43.69
N ASP A 48 -3.28 1.73 -42.81
CA ASP A 48 -1.91 2.18 -42.49
C ASP A 48 -1.13 1.13 -41.67
N ILE A 49 -1.83 0.31 -40.90
CA ILE A 49 -1.24 -0.76 -40.07
C ILE A 49 -1.99 -2.09 -40.26
N ALA A 50 -1.23 -3.19 -40.23
CA ALA A 50 -1.79 -4.53 -40.30
C ALA A 50 -2.45 -4.94 -38.97
N ILE A 51 -3.46 -5.81 -39.04
CA ILE A 51 -4.13 -6.35 -37.85
C ILE A 51 -3.17 -7.11 -36.93
N SER A 52 -2.12 -7.73 -37.50
CA SER A 52 -1.07 -8.39 -36.73
C SER A 52 -0.34 -7.44 -35.79
N THR A 53 -0.15 -6.18 -36.21
CA THR A 53 0.42 -5.11 -35.37
C THR A 53 -0.54 -4.73 -34.25
N VAL A 54 -1.83 -4.60 -34.54
CA VAL A 54 -2.87 -4.31 -33.53
C VAL A 54 -2.93 -5.42 -32.47
N ASN A 55 -2.94 -6.68 -32.89
CA ASN A 55 -2.92 -7.84 -32.00
C ASN A 55 -1.62 -7.91 -31.17
N MET A 56 -0.46 -7.63 -31.78
CA MET A 56 0.81 -7.51 -31.03
C MET A 56 0.74 -6.43 -29.94
N LEU A 57 0.22 -5.24 -30.27
CA LEU A 57 0.06 -4.15 -29.30
C LEU A 57 -0.93 -4.53 -28.20
N GLY A 58 -2.05 -5.19 -28.53
CA GLY A 58 -3.03 -5.68 -27.56
C GLY A 58 -2.39 -6.61 -26.50
N ARG A 59 -1.54 -7.53 -26.94
CA ARG A 59 -0.77 -8.40 -26.04
C ARG A 59 0.19 -7.62 -25.14
N TYR A 60 0.83 -6.58 -25.66
CA TYR A 60 1.72 -5.73 -24.84
C TYR A 60 0.94 -4.88 -23.82
N LEU A 61 -0.31 -4.49 -24.11
CA LEU A 61 -1.19 -3.87 -23.12
C LEU A 61 -1.53 -4.84 -21.98
N CYS A 62 -1.73 -6.12 -22.26
CA CYS A 62 -1.87 -7.15 -21.22
C CYS A 62 -0.59 -7.25 -20.35
N PHE A 63 0.60 -7.23 -20.96
CA PHE A 63 1.85 -7.18 -20.18
C PHE A 63 1.99 -5.90 -19.35
N ALA A 64 1.52 -4.76 -19.87
CA ALA A 64 1.47 -3.52 -19.10
C ALA A 64 0.55 -3.63 -17.87
N LEU A 65 -0.59 -4.30 -17.98
CA LEU A 65 -1.46 -4.60 -16.83
C LEU A 65 -0.73 -5.40 -15.73
N VAL A 66 0.04 -6.43 -16.12
CA VAL A 66 0.85 -7.23 -15.19
C VAL A 66 1.98 -6.39 -14.57
N ALA A 67 2.61 -5.50 -15.35
CA ALA A 67 3.63 -4.60 -14.83
C ALA A 67 3.03 -3.60 -13.80
N VAL A 68 1.83 -3.06 -14.07
CA VAL A 68 1.11 -2.19 -13.15
C VAL A 68 0.75 -2.93 -11.86
N SER A 69 0.31 -4.19 -11.94
CA SER A 69 0.00 -4.99 -10.75
C SER A 69 1.22 -5.18 -9.86
N LEU A 70 2.39 -5.54 -10.44
CA LEU A 70 3.63 -5.67 -9.68
C LEU A 70 4.07 -4.36 -9.06
N ASN A 71 3.96 -3.26 -9.79
CA ASN A 71 4.36 -1.95 -9.30
C ASN A 71 3.48 -1.46 -8.13
N LEU A 72 2.22 -1.86 -8.08
CA LEU A 72 1.36 -1.59 -6.92
C LEU A 72 1.96 -2.19 -5.64
N LEU A 73 2.57 -3.38 -5.73
CA LEU A 73 3.28 -4.02 -4.63
C LEU A 73 4.67 -3.42 -4.45
N TRP A 74 5.56 -3.60 -5.42
CA TRP A 74 6.97 -3.30 -5.25
C TRP A 74 7.24 -1.79 -5.18
N GLY A 75 6.53 -1.00 -5.98
CA GLY A 75 6.68 0.45 -6.02
C GLY A 75 6.18 1.15 -4.76
N TYR A 76 4.95 0.85 -4.32
CA TYR A 76 4.31 1.58 -3.23
C TYR A 76 4.47 0.93 -1.85
N THR A 77 4.58 -0.40 -1.78
CA THR A 77 4.73 -1.12 -0.50
C THR A 77 6.17 -1.59 -0.22
N GLY A 78 7.04 -1.56 -1.24
CA GLY A 78 8.39 -2.10 -1.16
C GLY A 78 8.50 -3.63 -1.22
N MET A 79 7.39 -4.34 -1.44
CA MET A 79 7.37 -5.80 -1.49
C MET A 79 7.60 -6.31 -2.91
N LEU A 80 8.76 -6.90 -3.16
CA LEU A 80 9.02 -7.60 -4.41
C LEU A 80 8.33 -8.96 -4.40
N CYS A 81 7.40 -9.19 -5.33
CA CYS A 81 6.69 -10.45 -5.50
C CYS A 81 6.98 -11.05 -6.88
N LEU A 82 7.24 -12.36 -6.92
CA LEU A 82 7.57 -13.10 -8.14
C LEU A 82 6.51 -14.17 -8.48
N CYS A 83 5.24 -13.89 -8.14
CA CYS A 83 4.06 -14.70 -8.51
C CYS A 83 3.24 -14.09 -9.66
N GLN A 84 3.72 -13.05 -10.34
CA GLN A 84 2.87 -12.34 -11.29
C GLN A 84 2.53 -13.19 -12.52
N SER A 85 3.46 -14.02 -12.99
CA SER A 85 3.20 -15.02 -14.04
C SER A 85 2.18 -16.08 -13.59
N LEU A 86 2.25 -16.52 -12.33
CA LEU A 86 1.27 -17.42 -11.73
C LEU A 86 -0.14 -16.82 -11.73
N PHE A 87 -0.30 -15.59 -11.24
CA PHE A 87 -1.60 -14.91 -11.20
C PHE A 87 -2.15 -14.63 -12.59
N PHE A 88 -1.28 -14.18 -13.50
CA PHE A 88 -1.59 -14.02 -14.91
C PHE A 88 -2.12 -15.32 -15.51
N ALA A 89 -1.45 -16.44 -15.25
CA ALA A 89 -1.88 -17.71 -15.76
C ALA A 89 -3.19 -18.22 -15.18
N PHE A 90 -3.50 -17.97 -13.91
CA PHE A 90 -4.81 -18.36 -13.36
C PHE A 90 -5.96 -17.71 -14.14
N GLY A 91 -5.83 -16.43 -14.51
CA GLY A 91 -6.81 -15.78 -15.37
C GLY A 91 -6.77 -16.28 -16.82
N GLY A 92 -5.58 -16.50 -17.37
CA GLY A 92 -5.40 -17.06 -18.71
C GLY A 92 -5.97 -18.48 -18.86
N TYR A 93 -5.82 -19.32 -17.85
CA TYR A 93 -6.43 -20.66 -17.78
C TYR A 93 -7.94 -20.58 -17.62
N ALA A 94 -8.47 -19.68 -16.79
CA ALA A 94 -9.91 -19.48 -16.66
C ALA A 94 -10.54 -19.15 -18.03
N MET A 95 -9.98 -18.17 -18.74
CA MET A 95 -10.46 -17.83 -20.08
C MET A 95 -10.16 -18.93 -21.11
N GLY A 96 -8.98 -19.56 -21.04
CA GLY A 96 -8.61 -20.63 -21.94
C GLY A 96 -9.52 -21.85 -21.81
N MET A 97 -9.97 -22.21 -20.60
CA MET A 97 -10.93 -23.29 -20.38
C MET A 97 -12.29 -22.96 -21.00
N PHE A 98 -12.74 -21.71 -20.88
CA PHE A 98 -13.95 -21.22 -21.55
C PHE A 98 -13.83 -21.30 -23.07
N LEU A 99 -12.74 -20.82 -23.65
CA LEU A 99 -12.52 -20.86 -25.09
C LEU A 99 -12.37 -22.31 -25.60
N ALA A 100 -11.70 -23.18 -24.84
CA ALA A 100 -11.54 -24.59 -25.18
C ALA A 100 -12.87 -25.37 -25.12
N HIS A 101 -13.82 -24.98 -24.26
CA HIS A 101 -15.17 -25.54 -24.26
C HIS A 101 -15.92 -25.26 -25.56
N HIS A 102 -15.72 -24.09 -26.16
CA HIS A 102 -16.52 -23.61 -27.30
C HIS A 102 -15.81 -23.74 -28.64
N GLY A 103 -14.49 -23.85 -28.65
CA GLY A 103 -13.69 -23.99 -29.86
C GLY A 103 -13.54 -25.43 -30.36
N GLY A 104 -13.04 -25.58 -31.59
CA GLY A 104 -12.84 -26.86 -32.26
C GLY A 104 -14.12 -27.45 -32.88
N PRO A 105 -13.98 -28.39 -33.84
CA PRO A 105 -15.11 -29.09 -34.48
C PRO A 105 -15.97 -29.82 -33.44
N GLU A 106 -17.24 -30.10 -33.77
CA GLU A 106 -18.19 -30.80 -32.89
C GLU A 106 -17.53 -32.06 -32.29
N GLY A 107 -17.22 -31.98 -30.99
CA GLY A 107 -16.50 -33.01 -30.26
C GLY A 107 -17.44 -34.09 -29.73
N ILE A 108 -16.86 -35.15 -29.18
CA ILE A 108 -17.61 -36.15 -28.43
C ILE A 108 -18.24 -35.45 -27.22
N VAL A 109 -19.55 -35.54 -27.13
CA VAL A 109 -20.31 -35.04 -26.00
C VAL A 109 -20.35 -36.14 -24.94
N ASP A 110 -20.08 -35.80 -23.68
CA ASP A 110 -20.15 -36.76 -22.59
C ASP A 110 -21.61 -37.23 -22.34
N VAL A 111 -21.77 -38.26 -21.51
CA VAL A 111 -23.11 -38.79 -21.14
C VAL A 111 -24.03 -37.77 -20.46
N ASN A 112 -23.50 -36.64 -19.98
CA ASN A 112 -24.25 -35.54 -19.36
C ASN A 112 -24.50 -34.38 -20.33
N ASN A 113 -24.28 -34.60 -21.63
CA ASN A 113 -24.44 -33.63 -22.69
C ASN A 113 -23.45 -32.44 -22.65
N TRP A 114 -22.26 -32.61 -22.07
CA TRP A 114 -21.19 -31.61 -22.09
C TRP A 114 -20.21 -31.84 -23.25
N LYS A 115 -19.93 -30.78 -24.04
CA LYS A 115 -18.88 -30.81 -25.05
C LYS A 115 -17.52 -30.93 -24.36
N MET A 116 -16.79 -32.01 -24.66
CA MET A 116 -15.45 -32.24 -24.14
C MET A 116 -14.41 -31.38 -24.90
N PRO A 117 -13.63 -30.53 -24.21
CA PRO A 117 -12.52 -29.79 -24.78
C PRO A 117 -11.48 -30.67 -25.49
N ALA A 118 -10.99 -30.21 -26.65
CA ALA A 118 -10.02 -30.94 -27.46
C ALA A 118 -8.71 -31.29 -26.72
N CYS A 119 -8.25 -30.43 -25.82
CA CYS A 119 -7.00 -30.67 -25.09
C CYS A 119 -7.16 -31.74 -24.00
N LEU A 120 -8.38 -31.99 -23.50
CA LEU A 120 -8.62 -33.01 -22.48
C LEU A 120 -8.45 -34.43 -23.04
N TYR A 121 -8.75 -34.67 -24.32
CA TYR A 121 -8.53 -35.98 -24.95
C TYR A 121 -7.06 -36.43 -24.89
N GLN A 122 -6.13 -35.48 -24.94
CA GLN A 122 -4.70 -35.81 -24.93
C GLN A 122 -4.18 -36.15 -23.52
N VAL A 123 -4.94 -35.83 -22.48
CA VAL A 123 -4.50 -35.98 -21.08
C VAL A 123 -5.47 -36.82 -20.24
N TYR A 124 -6.58 -37.27 -20.82
CA TYR A 124 -7.58 -38.07 -20.12
C TYR A 124 -6.96 -39.42 -19.68
N PRO A 125 -7.04 -39.80 -18.39
CA PRO A 125 -6.50 -41.06 -17.89
C PRO A 125 -7.51 -42.18 -18.16
N GLY A 126 -7.74 -42.48 -19.44
CA GLY A 126 -8.63 -43.55 -19.85
C GLY A 126 -8.09 -44.91 -19.41
N GLN A 127 -8.98 -45.77 -18.88
CA GLN A 127 -8.61 -47.14 -18.55
C GLN A 127 -8.56 -48.01 -19.82
N VAL A 128 -7.76 -49.08 -19.79
CA VAL A 128 -7.66 -50.02 -20.93
C VAL A 128 -9.04 -50.64 -21.19
N GLY A 129 -9.62 -50.35 -22.36
CA GLY A 129 -10.95 -50.83 -22.77
C GLY A 129 -12.10 -49.85 -22.53
N GLU A 130 -11.85 -48.67 -21.97
CA GLU A 130 -12.83 -47.60 -21.82
C GLU A 130 -13.04 -46.86 -23.16
N SER A 131 -14.29 -46.62 -23.54
CA SER A 131 -14.61 -45.87 -24.75
C SER A 131 -14.49 -44.36 -24.51
N GLU A 132 -14.03 -43.60 -25.50
CA GLU A 132 -13.95 -42.13 -25.44
C GLU A 132 -15.29 -41.45 -25.12
N LYS A 133 -16.42 -42.15 -25.33
CA LYS A 133 -17.77 -41.67 -25.00
C LYS A 133 -18.12 -41.73 -23.51
N ASP A 134 -17.39 -42.55 -22.75
CA ASP A 134 -17.59 -42.69 -21.31
C ASP A 134 -16.80 -41.64 -20.52
N TRP A 135 -15.92 -40.90 -21.20
CA TRP A 135 -15.11 -39.85 -20.60
C TRP A 135 -15.97 -38.65 -20.20
N LEU A 136 -15.80 -38.20 -18.95
CA LEU A 136 -16.58 -37.13 -18.36
C LEU A 136 -15.78 -35.85 -18.28
N VAL A 137 -16.41 -34.72 -18.59
CA VAL A 137 -15.80 -33.41 -18.31
C VAL A 137 -15.56 -33.28 -16.81
N PRO A 138 -14.32 -33.01 -16.35
CA PRO A 138 -14.03 -32.87 -14.94
C PRO A 138 -14.89 -31.80 -14.28
N ILE A 139 -15.35 -32.04 -13.06
CA ILE A 139 -16.31 -31.15 -12.37
C ILE A 139 -15.77 -29.71 -12.27
N PHE A 140 -14.46 -29.55 -12.06
CA PHE A 140 -13.84 -28.23 -11.93
C PHE A 140 -13.73 -27.44 -13.25
N TRP A 141 -13.94 -28.08 -14.42
CA TRP A 141 -14.02 -27.39 -15.71
C TRP A 141 -15.39 -26.77 -15.97
N LYS A 142 -16.47 -27.41 -15.47
CA LYS A 142 -17.86 -27.00 -15.72
C LYS A 142 -18.18 -25.54 -15.38
N PRO A 143 -17.64 -24.94 -14.29
CA PRO A 143 -17.84 -23.52 -14.01
C PRO A 143 -17.30 -22.59 -15.10
N PHE A 144 -16.35 -23.02 -15.92
CA PHE A 144 -15.75 -22.19 -16.98
C PHE A 144 -16.50 -22.27 -18.30
N TYR A 145 -17.62 -22.99 -18.38
CA TYR A 145 -18.45 -22.99 -19.59
C TYR A 145 -19.23 -21.67 -19.76
N TRP A 146 -19.57 -20.98 -18.66
CA TRP A 146 -20.37 -19.76 -18.73
C TRP A 146 -19.44 -18.56 -18.68
N PHE A 147 -19.61 -17.62 -19.61
CA PHE A 147 -18.71 -16.47 -19.71
C PHE A 147 -18.67 -15.64 -18.41
N SER A 148 -19.82 -15.41 -17.80
CA SER A 148 -19.95 -14.63 -16.56
C SER A 148 -19.21 -15.26 -15.38
N SER A 149 -19.36 -16.57 -15.17
CA SER A 149 -18.62 -17.28 -14.14
C SER A 149 -17.13 -17.33 -14.47
N THR A 150 -16.74 -17.45 -15.74
CA THR A 150 -15.33 -17.38 -16.15
C THR A 150 -14.70 -16.04 -15.79
N VAL A 151 -15.36 -14.92 -16.08
CA VAL A 151 -14.86 -13.58 -15.72
C VAL A 151 -14.75 -13.43 -14.20
N VAL A 152 -15.77 -13.87 -13.46
CA VAL A 152 -15.77 -13.80 -12.00
C VAL A 152 -14.67 -14.68 -11.40
N LEU A 153 -14.56 -15.94 -11.82
CA LEU A 153 -13.56 -16.87 -11.30
C LEU A 153 -12.15 -16.51 -11.75
N GLY A 154 -11.96 -16.03 -12.98
CA GLY A 154 -10.66 -15.58 -13.48
C GLY A 154 -10.10 -14.37 -12.73
N LEU A 155 -10.98 -13.56 -12.10
CA LEU A 155 -10.57 -12.52 -11.15
C LEU A 155 -10.42 -13.07 -9.72
N LEU A 156 -11.41 -13.81 -9.22
CA LEU A 156 -11.48 -14.23 -7.82
C LEU A 156 -10.48 -15.32 -7.46
N LEU A 157 -10.15 -16.25 -8.35
CA LEU A 157 -9.22 -17.35 -8.06
C LEU A 157 -7.80 -16.85 -7.77
N PRO A 158 -7.16 -16.01 -8.63
CA PRO A 158 -5.89 -15.37 -8.27
C PRO A 158 -5.98 -14.57 -6.97
N GLY A 159 -7.07 -13.81 -6.79
CA GLY A 159 -7.28 -12.99 -5.60
C GLY A 159 -7.39 -13.80 -4.31
N LEU A 160 -8.16 -14.89 -4.32
CA LEU A 160 -8.35 -15.80 -3.19
C LEU A 160 -7.05 -16.54 -2.85
N PHE A 161 -6.35 -17.04 -3.86
CA PHE A 161 -5.06 -17.70 -3.68
C PHE A 161 -4.05 -16.73 -3.04
N ALA A 162 -3.95 -15.50 -3.55
CA ALA A 162 -3.12 -14.46 -2.97
C ALA A 162 -3.56 -14.07 -1.55
N ALA A 163 -4.86 -14.02 -1.26
CA ALA A 163 -5.37 -13.70 0.07
C ALA A 163 -4.95 -14.75 1.11
N ILE A 164 -5.11 -16.04 0.77
CA ILE A 164 -4.76 -17.17 1.65
C ILE A 164 -3.26 -17.17 1.92
N ILE A 165 -2.44 -17.18 0.87
CA ILE A 165 -0.98 -17.21 1.00
C ILE A 165 -0.47 -15.94 1.70
N GLY A 166 -0.94 -14.77 1.26
CA GLY A 166 -0.58 -13.49 1.84
C GLY A 166 -0.92 -13.41 3.32
N PHE A 167 -2.05 -13.97 3.75
CA PHE A 167 -2.44 -13.98 5.17
C PHE A 167 -1.38 -14.68 6.02
N PHE A 168 -0.98 -15.90 5.66
CA PHE A 168 0.04 -16.63 6.42
C PHE A 168 1.41 -15.94 6.35
N VAL A 169 1.82 -15.50 5.15
CA VAL A 169 3.14 -14.90 4.92
C VAL A 169 3.31 -13.58 5.67
N PHE A 170 2.35 -12.66 5.54
CA PHE A 170 2.46 -11.34 6.14
C PHE A 170 2.14 -11.35 7.65
N ARG A 171 1.29 -12.28 8.11
CA ARG A 171 1.07 -12.49 9.55
C ARG A 171 2.32 -13.02 10.23
N SER A 172 3.06 -13.91 9.57
CA SER A 172 4.36 -14.43 10.02
C SER A 172 5.52 -13.44 9.85
N ARG A 173 5.23 -12.19 9.44
CA ARG A 173 6.22 -11.11 9.30
C ARG A 173 7.39 -11.47 8.36
N VAL A 174 7.17 -12.30 7.34
CA VAL A 174 8.18 -12.59 6.30
C VAL A 174 8.42 -11.32 5.47
N LYS A 175 9.69 -10.92 5.27
CA LYS A 175 10.06 -9.67 4.59
C LYS A 175 11.19 -9.85 3.59
N GLY A 176 11.31 -8.87 2.70
CA GLY A 176 12.46 -8.71 1.81
C GLY A 176 12.68 -9.92 0.91
N VAL A 177 13.93 -10.37 0.86
CA VAL A 177 14.38 -11.45 -0.04
C VAL A 177 13.66 -12.77 0.24
N PHE A 178 13.40 -13.09 1.50
CA PHE A 178 12.68 -14.33 1.85
C PHE A 178 11.28 -14.39 1.26
N PHE A 179 10.57 -13.26 1.20
CA PHE A 179 9.27 -13.19 0.55
C PHE A 179 9.40 -13.47 -0.96
N ALA A 180 10.40 -12.88 -1.62
CA ALA A 180 10.65 -13.09 -3.04
C ALA A 180 10.97 -14.57 -3.36
N ILE A 181 11.86 -15.19 -2.58
CA ILE A 181 12.23 -16.61 -2.72
C ILE A 181 11.00 -17.50 -2.52
N LEU A 182 10.19 -17.24 -1.49
CA LEU A 182 8.96 -18.00 -1.23
C LEU A 182 7.98 -17.89 -2.41
N THR A 183 7.79 -16.70 -2.97
CA THR A 183 6.90 -16.49 -4.12
C THR A 183 7.41 -17.19 -5.40
N GLN A 184 8.73 -17.27 -5.61
CA GLN A 184 9.30 -18.06 -6.70
C GLN A 184 9.10 -19.56 -6.50
N ALA A 185 9.38 -20.06 -5.31
CA ALA A 185 9.19 -21.48 -4.99
C ALA A 185 7.72 -21.90 -5.16
N LEU A 186 6.79 -21.04 -4.74
CA LEU A 186 5.36 -21.25 -4.94
C LEU A 186 4.97 -21.27 -6.42
N THR A 187 5.48 -20.32 -7.20
CA THR A 187 5.24 -20.26 -8.66
C THR A 187 5.77 -21.51 -9.35
N LEU A 188 6.97 -21.97 -9.00
CA LEU A 188 7.57 -23.20 -9.50
C LEU A 188 6.72 -24.43 -9.12
N ALA A 189 6.28 -24.53 -7.88
CA ALA A 189 5.47 -25.65 -7.41
C ALA A 189 4.13 -25.74 -8.16
N VAL A 190 3.45 -24.61 -8.34
CA VAL A 190 2.17 -24.59 -9.08
C VAL A 190 2.39 -24.85 -10.58
N TRP A 191 3.46 -24.32 -11.17
CA TRP A 191 3.83 -24.63 -12.55
C TRP A 191 4.05 -26.14 -12.77
N LEU A 192 4.72 -26.82 -11.85
CA LEU A 192 4.91 -28.28 -11.91
C LEU A 192 3.57 -29.01 -11.91
N VAL A 193 2.62 -28.62 -11.04
CA VAL A 193 1.27 -29.19 -11.00
C VAL A 193 0.56 -29.00 -12.34
N PHE A 194 0.63 -27.79 -12.92
CA PHE A 194 -0.01 -27.50 -14.22
C PHE A 194 0.62 -28.24 -15.40
N THR A 195 1.85 -28.73 -15.22
CA THR A 195 2.57 -29.51 -16.23
C THR A 195 2.20 -31.01 -16.18
N MET A 196 1.66 -31.49 -15.06
CA MET A 196 1.26 -32.89 -14.88
C MET A 196 -0.04 -33.19 -15.64
N ASN A 197 0.00 -34.12 -16.60
CA ASN A 197 -1.19 -34.51 -17.37
C ASN A 197 -2.33 -35.06 -16.50
N GLU A 198 -2.01 -35.78 -15.42
CA GLU A 198 -2.97 -36.35 -14.47
C GLU A 198 -3.90 -35.31 -13.81
N THR A 199 -3.49 -34.04 -13.80
CA THR A 199 -4.29 -32.95 -13.23
C THR A 199 -5.42 -32.48 -14.14
N MET A 200 -5.49 -32.97 -15.38
CA MET A 200 -6.49 -32.56 -16.38
C MET A 200 -6.46 -31.05 -16.68
N LEU A 201 -5.29 -30.43 -16.52
CA LEU A 201 -5.01 -29.03 -16.90
C LEU A 201 -4.34 -28.93 -18.29
N CYS A 202 -4.45 -29.99 -19.09
CA CYS A 202 -3.88 -30.12 -20.43
C CYS A 202 -2.33 -30.08 -20.49
N GLY A 203 -1.64 -30.12 -19.35
CA GLY A 203 -0.21 -30.36 -19.23
C GLY A 203 0.66 -29.50 -20.15
N THR A 204 1.78 -30.06 -20.63
CA THR A 204 2.67 -29.39 -21.60
C THR A 204 2.01 -29.08 -22.95
N ASN A 205 0.91 -29.77 -23.29
CA ASN A 205 0.15 -29.52 -24.52
C ASN A 205 -0.60 -28.18 -24.47
N GLY A 206 -0.97 -27.75 -23.26
CA GLY A 206 -1.72 -26.52 -23.02
C GLY A 206 -3.15 -26.53 -23.55
N LEU A 207 -3.82 -25.40 -23.35
CA LEU A 207 -5.17 -25.11 -23.82
C LEU A 207 -5.07 -24.58 -25.26
N THR A 208 -5.68 -25.30 -26.20
CA THR A 208 -5.59 -25.04 -27.64
C THR A 208 -6.97 -24.99 -28.29
N ARG A 209 -7.01 -24.74 -29.61
CA ARG A 209 -8.22 -24.67 -30.44
C ARG A 209 -9.20 -23.56 -30.02
N PHE A 210 -8.67 -22.38 -29.72
CA PHE A 210 -9.50 -21.19 -29.51
C PHE A 210 -9.99 -20.69 -30.87
N GLU A 211 -11.16 -21.17 -31.29
CA GLU A 211 -11.73 -20.89 -32.60
C GLU A 211 -12.87 -19.86 -32.53
N SER A 212 -13.71 -19.90 -31.51
CA SER A 212 -14.86 -19.01 -31.33
C SER A 212 -14.78 -18.23 -30.02
N VAL A 213 -15.42 -17.06 -29.98
CA VAL A 213 -15.48 -16.18 -28.80
C VAL A 213 -16.43 -16.74 -27.72
N GLY A 214 -17.37 -17.62 -28.09
CA GLY A 214 -18.33 -18.26 -27.19
C GLY A 214 -19.68 -18.55 -27.88
N PRO A 215 -20.63 -19.21 -27.22
CA PRO A 215 -21.92 -19.62 -27.78
C PRO A 215 -22.94 -18.48 -27.62
N PHE A 216 -22.59 -17.26 -28.01
CA PHE A 216 -23.37 -16.07 -27.65
C PHE A 216 -24.70 -15.93 -28.39
N THR A 217 -25.30 -17.00 -28.94
CA THR A 217 -26.29 -16.96 -30.05
C THR A 217 -27.43 -15.95 -29.83
N PRO A 218 -27.96 -15.33 -30.91
CA PRO A 218 -29.03 -14.33 -30.80
C PRO A 218 -30.29 -14.87 -30.09
N GLU A 219 -30.48 -16.18 -30.13
CA GLU A 219 -31.63 -16.90 -29.58
C GLU A 219 -31.53 -17.13 -28.06
N ASN A 220 -30.34 -17.05 -27.45
CA ASN A 220 -30.16 -17.30 -26.03
C ASN A 220 -30.27 -16.01 -25.20
N SER A 221 -31.49 -15.64 -24.82
CA SER A 221 -31.77 -14.43 -24.04
C SER A 221 -30.97 -14.33 -22.73
N VAL A 222 -30.65 -15.45 -22.06
CA VAL A 222 -29.94 -15.44 -20.78
C VAL A 222 -28.46 -15.04 -20.94
N SER A 223 -27.79 -15.50 -22.00
CA SER A 223 -26.40 -15.12 -22.26
C SER A 223 -26.27 -13.64 -22.64
N GLN A 224 -27.24 -13.10 -23.38
CA GLN A 224 -27.30 -11.68 -23.71
C GLN A 224 -27.49 -10.81 -22.47
N TRP A 225 -28.50 -11.10 -21.63
CA TRP A 225 -28.74 -10.33 -20.40
C TRP A 225 -27.55 -10.35 -19.43
N THR A 226 -26.88 -11.50 -19.29
CA THR A 226 -25.70 -11.60 -18.42
C THR A 226 -24.53 -10.77 -18.96
N LEU A 227 -24.32 -10.77 -20.27
CA LEU A 227 -23.31 -9.93 -20.92
C LEU A 227 -23.65 -8.43 -20.79
N THR A 228 -24.91 -8.04 -20.96
CA THR A 228 -25.40 -6.68 -20.72
C THR A 228 -25.05 -6.23 -19.31
N LEU A 229 -25.37 -7.03 -18.29
CA LEU A 229 -25.15 -6.67 -16.89
C LEU A 229 -23.65 -6.52 -16.57
N VAL A 230 -22.80 -7.41 -17.08
CA VAL A 230 -21.34 -7.32 -16.90
C VAL A 230 -20.77 -6.07 -17.56
N VAL A 231 -21.11 -5.81 -18.82
CA VAL A 231 -20.63 -4.63 -19.57
C VAL A 231 -21.14 -3.34 -18.92
N THR A 232 -22.41 -3.28 -18.54
CA THR A 232 -23.00 -2.15 -17.81
C THR A 232 -22.26 -1.89 -16.50
N GLY A 233 -21.96 -2.95 -15.73
CA GLY A 233 -21.22 -2.83 -14.48
C GLY A 233 -19.81 -2.27 -14.67
N ILE A 234 -19.08 -2.76 -15.68
CA ILE A 234 -17.75 -2.28 -16.04
C ILE A 234 -17.80 -0.81 -16.48
N LEU A 235 -18.72 -0.45 -17.38
CA LEU A 235 -18.90 0.93 -17.83
C LEU A 235 -19.28 1.86 -16.68
N GLY A 236 -20.11 1.42 -15.74
CA GLY A 236 -20.44 2.22 -14.56
C GLY A 236 -19.26 2.45 -13.65
N ALA A 237 -18.44 1.43 -13.42
CA ALA A 237 -17.18 1.58 -12.69
C ALA A 237 -16.23 2.54 -13.42
N HIS A 238 -16.06 2.38 -14.73
CA HIS A 238 -15.24 3.24 -15.59
C HIS A 238 -15.68 4.70 -15.49
N PHE A 239 -16.96 4.99 -15.76
CA PHE A 239 -17.50 6.34 -15.72
C PHE A 239 -17.42 6.94 -14.32
N TYR A 240 -17.66 6.17 -13.26
CA TYR A 240 -17.49 6.64 -11.89
C TYR A 240 -16.04 7.05 -11.60
N MET A 241 -15.07 6.21 -11.96
CA MET A 241 -13.65 6.50 -11.76
C MET A 241 -13.19 7.67 -12.62
N LEU A 242 -13.60 7.73 -13.89
CA LEU A 242 -13.27 8.80 -14.82
C LEU A 242 -13.84 10.14 -14.35
N THR A 243 -15.11 10.19 -13.97
CA THR A 243 -15.75 11.42 -13.47
C THR A 243 -15.12 11.90 -12.17
N ARG A 244 -14.76 10.98 -11.27
CA ARG A 244 -14.01 11.28 -10.05
C ARG A 244 -12.60 11.79 -10.33
N TRP A 245 -11.90 11.17 -11.27
CA TRP A 245 -10.60 11.61 -11.74
C TRP A 245 -10.69 13.02 -12.32
N LEU A 246 -11.66 13.28 -13.21
CA LEU A 246 -11.88 14.60 -13.78
C LEU A 246 -12.19 15.65 -12.70
N THR A 247 -13.04 15.34 -11.72
CA THR A 247 -13.34 16.28 -10.63
C THR A 247 -12.11 16.58 -9.77
N ASN A 248 -11.30 15.57 -9.46
CA ASN A 248 -10.06 15.76 -8.70
C ASN A 248 -9.00 16.52 -9.51
N THR A 249 -8.95 16.35 -10.82
CA THR A 249 -7.91 16.96 -11.67
C THR A 249 -8.27 18.39 -12.11
N VAL A 250 -9.55 18.77 -12.12
CA VAL A 250 -9.98 20.16 -12.44
C VAL A 250 -9.87 21.09 -11.23
N ARG A 251 -9.83 20.56 -10.00
CA ARG A 251 -9.64 21.36 -8.78
C ARG A 251 -8.25 21.13 -8.20
N GLY A 252 -7.31 22.02 -8.54
CA GLY A 252 -6.08 22.16 -7.75
C GLY A 252 -6.45 22.33 -6.26
N LYS A 253 -5.65 21.72 -5.37
CA LYS A 253 -5.85 21.53 -3.91
C LYS A 253 -6.21 22.78 -3.06
N LYS A 254 -6.51 23.95 -3.64
CA LYS A 254 -6.63 25.25 -2.95
C LYS A 254 -8.04 25.75 -2.61
N PHE A 255 -9.10 24.97 -2.82
CA PHE A 255 -10.45 25.33 -2.32
C PHE A 255 -11.12 24.17 -1.61
N ALA A 256 -10.82 24.03 -0.31
CA ALA A 256 -11.45 23.06 0.58
C ALA A 256 -12.19 23.79 1.72
N VAL A 257 -13.31 24.42 1.41
CA VAL A 257 -14.45 24.59 2.33
C VAL A 257 -15.72 24.55 1.48
N GLU A 258 -16.25 23.36 1.21
CA GLU A 258 -17.56 23.22 0.55
C GLU A 258 -18.56 22.53 1.48
N LYS A 259 -19.75 23.13 1.59
CA LYS A 259 -20.76 22.80 2.60
C LYS A 259 -21.37 21.39 2.48
N HIS A 260 -21.29 20.68 1.34
CA HIS A 260 -21.98 19.38 1.16
C HIS A 260 -21.22 18.35 0.29
N PRO A 261 -20.14 17.72 0.80
CA PRO A 261 -19.36 16.72 0.06
C PRO A 261 -20.15 15.44 -0.29
N ARG A 262 -21.16 15.06 0.52
CA ARG A 262 -21.98 13.86 0.30
C ARG A 262 -22.93 13.99 -0.90
N ALA A 263 -23.56 15.16 -1.09
CA ALA A 263 -24.50 15.41 -2.18
C ALA A 263 -23.82 15.31 -3.56
N LYS A 264 -22.57 15.79 -3.67
CA LYS A 264 -21.78 15.68 -4.90
C LYS A 264 -21.37 14.24 -5.21
N LYS A 265 -20.97 13.45 -4.20
CA LYS A 265 -20.69 12.01 -4.37
C LYS A 265 -21.92 11.26 -4.89
N LEU A 266 -23.10 11.56 -4.35
CA LEU A 266 -24.38 11.00 -4.80
C LEU A 266 -24.74 11.41 -6.24
N LEU A 267 -24.52 12.67 -6.61
CA LEU A 267 -24.81 13.18 -7.95
C LEU A 267 -23.87 12.58 -9.01
N LEU A 268 -22.57 12.51 -8.71
CA LEU A 268 -21.59 11.85 -9.59
C LEU A 268 -21.89 10.36 -9.75
N LEU A 269 -22.23 9.68 -8.64
CA LEU A 269 -22.64 8.29 -8.66
C LEU A 269 -23.89 8.10 -9.55
N GLY A 270 -24.91 8.94 -9.38
CA GLY A 270 -26.12 8.93 -10.21
C GLY A 270 -25.83 9.14 -11.70
N LEU A 271 -24.96 10.09 -12.05
CA LEU A 271 -24.57 10.36 -13.44
C LEU A 271 -23.79 9.17 -14.04
N SER A 272 -22.87 8.57 -13.28
CA SER A 272 -22.13 7.39 -13.71
C SER A 272 -23.04 6.18 -13.94
N ILE A 273 -24.03 5.96 -13.06
CA ILE A 273 -25.02 4.89 -13.22
C ILE A 273 -25.89 5.13 -14.46
N GLY A 274 -26.33 6.38 -14.69
CA GLY A 274 -27.12 6.74 -15.87
C GLY A 274 -26.37 6.49 -17.19
N LEU A 275 -25.10 6.91 -17.26
CA LEU A 275 -24.24 6.66 -18.44
C LEU A 275 -23.94 5.17 -18.62
N ALA A 276 -23.75 4.43 -17.53
CA ALA A 276 -23.54 2.98 -17.56
C ALA A 276 -24.72 2.24 -18.18
N LEU A 277 -25.94 2.53 -17.70
CA LEU A 277 -27.17 1.92 -18.18
C LEU A 277 -27.40 2.23 -19.66
N ALA A 278 -27.22 3.50 -20.06
CA ALA A 278 -27.34 3.90 -21.45
C ALA A 278 -26.28 3.22 -22.36
N GLY A 279 -25.03 3.16 -21.92
CA GLY A 279 -23.95 2.52 -22.66
C GLY A 279 -24.09 0.99 -22.77
N GLY A 280 -24.55 0.35 -21.70
CA GLY A 280 -24.82 -1.09 -21.66
C GLY A 280 -25.96 -1.50 -22.59
N MET A 281 -27.07 -0.74 -22.58
CA MET A 281 -28.18 -0.94 -23.52
C MET A 281 -27.74 -0.69 -24.97
N TRP A 282 -27.00 0.40 -25.22
CA TRP A 282 -26.47 0.68 -26.56
C TRP A 282 -25.53 -0.42 -27.07
N PHE A 283 -24.68 -0.97 -26.19
CA PHE A 283 -23.77 -2.07 -26.53
C PHE A 283 -24.55 -3.32 -26.94
N THR A 284 -25.61 -3.69 -26.22
CA THR A 284 -26.41 -4.86 -26.61
C THR A 284 -27.25 -4.61 -27.86
N ASP A 285 -27.82 -3.42 -27.99
CA ASP A 285 -28.69 -3.12 -29.12
C ASP A 285 -27.94 -3.00 -30.45
N ASN A 286 -26.63 -2.70 -30.44
CA ASN A 286 -25.84 -2.49 -31.65
C ASN A 286 -24.66 -3.46 -31.81
N VAL A 287 -23.98 -3.85 -30.72
CA VAL A 287 -22.80 -4.74 -30.81
C VAL A 287 -23.20 -6.20 -30.90
N THR A 288 -24.18 -6.68 -30.12
CA THR A 288 -24.62 -8.08 -30.24
C THR A 288 -25.55 -8.36 -31.42
N SER A 289 -26.08 -7.31 -32.06
CA SER A 289 -27.06 -7.40 -33.17
C SER A 289 -26.49 -7.02 -34.55
N GLN A 290 -25.52 -6.11 -34.64
CA GLN A 290 -24.90 -5.68 -35.91
C GLN A 290 -23.46 -6.18 -36.10
N PHE A 291 -22.74 -6.47 -35.01
CA PHE A 291 -21.47 -7.19 -35.09
C PHE A 291 -21.78 -8.65 -34.79
N ASP A 292 -21.55 -9.53 -35.76
CA ASP A 292 -21.58 -10.96 -35.53
C ASP A 292 -20.42 -11.32 -34.58
N LEU A 293 -20.57 -11.07 -33.27
CA LEU A 293 -19.61 -11.47 -32.22
C LEU A 293 -19.46 -13.01 -32.12
N TYR A 294 -20.22 -13.72 -32.97
CA TYR A 294 -20.21 -15.13 -33.30
C TYR A 294 -19.01 -15.57 -34.13
N ASP A 295 -18.30 -14.61 -34.72
CA ASP A 295 -17.22 -14.88 -35.66
C ASP A 295 -15.99 -15.54 -35.02
N HIS A 296 -15.19 -16.13 -35.90
CA HIS A 296 -13.96 -16.81 -35.55
C HIS A 296 -12.99 -15.83 -34.86
N LEU A 297 -12.26 -16.27 -33.82
CA LEU A 297 -11.26 -15.45 -33.10
C LEU A 297 -10.16 -14.87 -34.00
N LYS A 298 -9.99 -15.44 -35.21
CA LYS A 298 -9.04 -14.96 -36.21
C LYS A 298 -9.58 -13.81 -37.06
N ASP A 299 -10.86 -13.49 -36.99
CA ASP A 299 -11.42 -12.35 -37.70
C ASP A 299 -10.78 -11.04 -37.23
N GLU A 300 -10.52 -10.14 -38.17
CA GLU A 300 -9.82 -8.89 -37.93
C GLU A 300 -10.63 -7.98 -37.00
N ARG A 301 -11.96 -7.99 -37.13
CA ARG A 301 -12.84 -7.17 -36.28
C ARG A 301 -12.81 -7.64 -34.84
N VAL A 302 -12.84 -8.96 -34.61
CA VAL A 302 -12.72 -9.55 -33.27
C VAL A 302 -11.37 -9.19 -32.64
N GLN A 303 -10.28 -9.25 -33.41
CA GLN A 303 -8.96 -8.84 -32.92
C GLN A 303 -8.89 -7.36 -32.54
N LEU A 304 -9.54 -6.49 -33.32
CA LEU A 304 -9.67 -5.07 -32.95
C LEU A 304 -10.48 -4.88 -31.66
N ILE A 305 -11.59 -5.59 -31.49
CA ILE A 305 -12.41 -5.53 -30.27
C ILE A 305 -11.60 -5.96 -29.04
N LEU A 306 -10.81 -7.03 -29.16
CA LEU A 306 -9.92 -7.49 -28.08
C LEU A 306 -8.83 -6.47 -27.74
N TYR A 307 -8.28 -5.78 -28.74
CA TYR A 307 -7.35 -4.67 -28.53
C TYR A 307 -8.01 -3.50 -27.79
N ILE A 308 -9.22 -3.09 -28.21
CA ILE A 308 -9.97 -2.01 -27.55
C ILE A 308 -10.31 -2.40 -26.10
N ALA A 309 -10.79 -3.63 -25.88
CA ALA A 309 -11.08 -4.15 -24.56
C ALA A 309 -9.84 -4.14 -23.65
N SER A 310 -8.67 -4.53 -24.18
CA SER A 310 -7.40 -4.49 -23.46
C SER A 310 -6.96 -3.06 -23.12
N THR A 311 -7.21 -2.12 -24.03
CA THR A 311 -6.93 -0.68 -23.82
C THR A 311 -7.82 -0.09 -22.73
N VAL A 312 -9.13 -0.36 -22.78
CA VAL A 312 -10.10 0.09 -21.78
C VAL A 312 -9.76 -0.50 -20.41
N ALA A 313 -9.46 -1.81 -20.34
CA ALA A 313 -9.05 -2.47 -19.11
C ALA A 313 -7.77 -1.85 -18.51
N LEU A 314 -6.79 -1.48 -19.33
CA LEU A 314 -5.59 -0.78 -18.87
C LEU A 314 -5.91 0.59 -18.28
N ILE A 315 -6.81 1.35 -18.93
CA ILE A 315 -7.27 2.65 -18.42
C ILE A 315 -8.01 2.48 -17.10
N ASP A 316 -8.92 1.51 -17.00
CA ASP A 316 -9.66 1.21 -15.77
C ASP A 316 -8.75 0.85 -14.62
N VAL A 317 -7.81 -0.07 -14.86
CA VAL A 317 -6.83 -0.47 -13.85
C VAL A 317 -5.93 0.70 -13.47
N TYR A 318 -5.51 1.52 -14.43
CA TYR A 318 -4.72 2.72 -14.15
C TYR A 318 -5.49 3.70 -13.26
N LEU A 319 -6.74 4.01 -13.59
CA LEU A 319 -7.59 4.92 -12.81
C LEU A 319 -7.89 4.34 -11.42
N PHE A 320 -8.13 3.03 -11.32
CA PHE A 320 -8.34 2.33 -10.06
C PHE A 320 -7.10 2.36 -9.18
N CYS A 321 -5.92 2.03 -9.72
CA CYS A 321 -4.67 2.12 -8.98
C CYS A 321 -4.36 3.56 -8.58
N GLN A 322 -4.61 4.54 -9.45
CA GLN A 322 -4.48 5.96 -9.12
C GLN A 322 -5.41 6.35 -7.97
N TYR A 323 -6.64 5.87 -7.97
CA TYR A 323 -7.59 6.06 -6.89
C TYR A 323 -7.07 5.47 -5.56
N LEU A 324 -6.60 4.22 -5.59
CA LEU A 324 -6.04 3.55 -4.41
C LEU A 324 -4.82 4.30 -3.85
N ILE A 325 -3.90 4.73 -4.70
CA ILE A 325 -2.65 5.40 -4.31
C ILE A 325 -2.90 6.81 -3.77
N GLN A 326 -3.87 7.54 -4.32
CA GLN A 326 -4.24 8.88 -3.83
C GLN A 326 -5.06 8.84 -2.54
N SER A 327 -5.71 7.71 -2.25
CA SER A 327 -6.46 7.50 -1.01
C SER A 327 -5.52 7.35 0.20
N ARG A 328 -6.11 7.34 1.40
CA ARG A 328 -5.36 7.07 2.64
C ARG A 328 -4.72 5.69 2.64
N ILE A 329 -5.30 4.70 1.96
CA ILE A 329 -4.64 3.39 1.80
C ILE A 329 -3.28 3.56 1.15
N GLY A 330 -3.16 4.35 0.08
CA GLY A 330 -1.87 4.60 -0.57
C GLY A 330 -0.82 5.18 0.39
N ARG A 331 -1.24 6.11 1.26
CA ARG A 331 -0.37 6.70 2.30
C ARG A 331 0.07 5.63 3.31
N VAL A 332 -0.87 4.79 3.76
CA VAL A 332 -0.56 3.65 4.65
C VAL A 332 0.39 2.65 3.98
N LEU A 333 0.23 2.36 2.69
CA LEU A 333 1.12 1.48 1.93
C LEU A 333 2.55 2.03 1.83
N ILE A 334 2.69 3.34 1.59
CA ILE A 334 3.99 4.03 1.61
C ILE A 334 4.57 4.00 3.03
N ALA A 335 3.76 4.21 4.06
CA ALA A 335 4.20 4.11 5.45
C ALA A 335 4.66 2.69 5.82
N VAL A 336 4.01 1.64 5.29
CA VAL A 336 4.46 0.24 5.43
C VAL A 336 5.86 0.07 4.83
N ARG A 337 6.10 0.67 3.65
CA ARG A 337 7.40 0.60 2.96
C ARG A 337 8.49 1.31 3.75
N ASP A 338 8.20 2.52 4.22
CA ASP A 338 9.18 3.39 4.87
C ASP A 338 9.51 2.90 6.29
N ASN A 339 8.49 2.66 7.12
CA ASN A 339 8.69 2.18 8.49
C ASN A 339 7.48 1.38 9.01
N GLU A 340 7.44 0.09 8.67
CA GLU A 340 6.39 -0.81 9.14
C GLU A 340 6.28 -0.89 10.67
N GLN A 341 7.41 -0.74 11.38
CA GLN A 341 7.42 -0.81 12.84
C GLN A 341 6.70 0.40 13.45
N ARG A 342 7.03 1.63 13.02
CA ARG A 342 6.33 2.84 13.48
C ARG A 342 4.84 2.75 13.21
N LEU A 343 4.46 2.28 12.02
CA LEU A 343 3.06 2.16 11.62
C LEU A 343 2.26 1.27 12.59
N ARG A 344 2.86 0.23 13.17
CA ARG A 344 2.22 -0.59 14.21
C ARG A 344 1.95 0.18 15.49
N PHE A 345 2.87 1.04 15.92
CA PHE A 345 2.69 1.91 17.10
C PHE A 345 1.68 3.05 16.87
N THR A 346 1.30 3.33 15.62
CA THR A 346 0.12 4.17 15.31
C THR A 346 -1.20 3.38 15.26
N GLY A 347 -1.16 2.09 15.63
CA GLY A 347 -2.31 1.19 15.74
C GLY A 347 -2.70 0.46 14.45
N TYR A 348 -2.00 0.65 13.34
CA TYR A 348 -2.30 -0.06 12.09
C TYR A 348 -1.78 -1.49 12.16
N LYS A 349 -2.49 -2.41 11.51
CA LYS A 349 -2.04 -3.81 11.32
C LYS A 349 -1.50 -3.96 9.89
N PRO A 350 -0.19 -3.85 9.64
CA PRO A 350 0.36 -3.79 8.29
C PRO A 350 -0.02 -4.98 7.42
N TYR A 351 -0.09 -6.18 8.01
CA TYR A 351 -0.45 -7.39 7.26
C TYR A 351 -1.83 -7.30 6.60
N VAL A 352 -2.81 -6.61 7.20
CA VAL A 352 -4.16 -6.46 6.60
C VAL A 352 -4.08 -5.69 5.28
N PHE A 353 -3.32 -4.60 5.27
CA PHE A 353 -3.12 -3.77 4.07
C PHE A 353 -2.26 -4.48 3.03
N LYS A 354 -1.22 -5.21 3.46
CA LYS A 354 -0.39 -6.05 2.59
C LYS A 354 -1.18 -7.17 1.92
N VAL A 355 -2.04 -7.88 2.66
CA VAL A 355 -2.93 -8.90 2.09
C VAL A 355 -3.88 -8.27 1.08
N PHE A 356 -4.54 -7.17 1.43
CA PHE A 356 -5.46 -6.48 0.54
C PHE A 356 -4.81 -6.09 -0.80
N VAL A 357 -3.68 -5.39 -0.75
CA VAL A 357 -3.00 -4.94 -1.98
C VAL A 357 -2.41 -6.11 -2.77
N PHE A 358 -1.98 -7.18 -2.10
CA PHE A 358 -1.51 -8.41 -2.73
C PHE A 358 -2.64 -9.13 -3.49
N THR A 359 -3.82 -9.24 -2.88
CA THR A 359 -5.04 -9.75 -3.52
C THR A 359 -5.43 -8.91 -4.72
N VAL A 360 -5.46 -7.58 -4.58
CA VAL A 360 -5.78 -6.66 -5.69
C VAL A 360 -4.77 -6.82 -6.85
N SER A 361 -3.48 -6.89 -6.55
CA SER A 361 -2.45 -7.13 -7.57
C SER A 361 -2.67 -8.45 -8.29
N ALA A 362 -3.02 -9.52 -7.58
CA ALA A 362 -3.27 -10.82 -8.18
C ALA A 362 -4.49 -10.80 -9.12
N MET A 363 -5.57 -10.11 -8.72
CA MET A 363 -6.76 -9.93 -9.56
C MET A 363 -6.44 -9.17 -10.85
N ILE A 364 -5.62 -8.11 -10.77
CA ILE A 364 -5.19 -7.34 -11.96
C ILE A 364 -4.34 -8.20 -12.90
N ALA A 365 -3.41 -8.99 -12.36
CA ALA A 365 -2.63 -9.92 -13.17
C ALA A 365 -3.52 -10.99 -13.82
N GLY A 366 -4.49 -11.55 -13.09
CA GLY A 366 -5.49 -12.47 -13.63
C GLY A 366 -6.32 -11.85 -14.76
N LEU A 367 -6.78 -10.60 -14.60
CA LEU A 367 -7.46 -9.86 -15.66
C LEU A 367 -6.62 -9.77 -16.94
N ALA A 368 -5.32 -9.47 -16.80
CA ALA A 368 -4.40 -9.43 -17.93
C ALA A 368 -4.29 -10.78 -18.64
N GLY A 369 -4.26 -11.88 -17.89
CA GLY A 369 -4.25 -13.23 -18.43
C GLY A 369 -5.52 -13.59 -19.20
N MET A 370 -6.68 -13.24 -18.64
CA MET A 370 -7.97 -13.45 -19.30
C MET A 370 -8.05 -12.72 -20.65
N LEU A 371 -7.55 -11.49 -20.72
CA LEU A 371 -7.54 -10.69 -21.95
C LEU A 371 -6.50 -11.19 -22.97
N TYR A 372 -5.39 -11.76 -22.48
CA TYR A 372 -4.30 -12.26 -23.31
C TYR A 372 -4.61 -13.60 -23.99
N ALA A 373 -5.28 -14.53 -23.31
CA ALA A 373 -5.59 -15.86 -23.84
C ALA A 373 -6.28 -15.86 -25.24
N PRO A 374 -7.37 -15.10 -25.48
CA PRO A 374 -8.01 -15.06 -26.80
C PRO A 374 -7.12 -14.43 -27.88
N GLN A 375 -6.22 -13.51 -27.53
CA GLN A 375 -5.33 -12.85 -28.49
C GLN A 375 -4.19 -13.77 -28.95
N MET A 376 -3.71 -14.65 -28.06
CA MET A 376 -2.67 -15.64 -28.40
C MET A 376 -3.20 -16.87 -29.14
N GLY A 377 -4.46 -17.25 -28.91
CA GLY A 377 -5.05 -18.47 -29.49
C GLY A 377 -4.60 -19.79 -28.86
N ILE A 378 -3.68 -19.73 -27.89
CA ILE A 378 -3.18 -20.86 -27.10
C ILE A 378 -2.75 -20.36 -25.71
N PHE A 379 -2.89 -21.20 -24.69
CA PHE A 379 -2.38 -20.92 -23.35
C PHE A 379 -1.68 -22.16 -22.77
N THR A 380 -0.44 -22.04 -22.31
CA THR A 380 0.36 -23.21 -21.86
C THR A 380 0.98 -23.00 -20.49
N PRO A 381 1.45 -24.06 -19.80
CA PRO A 381 2.14 -23.90 -18.53
C PRO A 381 3.42 -23.06 -18.61
N THR A 382 4.03 -22.91 -19.79
CA THR A 382 5.23 -22.05 -19.95
C THR A 382 4.98 -20.60 -19.52
N ASN A 383 3.73 -20.13 -19.63
CA ASN A 383 3.31 -18.82 -19.16
C ASN A 383 3.33 -18.67 -17.62
N LEU A 384 3.39 -19.77 -16.86
CA LEU A 384 3.55 -19.78 -15.40
C LEU A 384 5.00 -19.78 -14.95
N GLU A 385 5.98 -19.95 -15.85
CA GLU A 385 7.36 -20.14 -15.44
C GLU A 385 7.88 -18.96 -14.60
N THR A 386 8.78 -19.27 -13.66
CA THR A 386 9.39 -18.27 -12.79
C THR A 386 10.18 -17.22 -13.58
N LYS A 387 10.74 -17.58 -14.74
CA LYS A 387 11.43 -16.63 -15.64
C LYS A 387 10.51 -15.51 -16.15
N GLU A 388 9.23 -15.82 -16.40
CA GLU A 388 8.24 -14.85 -16.86
C GLU A 388 7.96 -13.80 -15.78
N SER A 389 7.92 -14.20 -14.51
CA SER A 389 7.80 -13.25 -13.40
C SER A 389 9.02 -12.32 -13.28
N ILE A 390 10.22 -12.77 -13.65
CA ILE A 390 11.41 -11.92 -13.67
C ILE A 390 11.29 -10.86 -14.77
N LEU A 391 10.75 -11.19 -15.95
CA LEU A 391 10.51 -10.20 -17.03
C LEU A 391 9.63 -9.04 -16.56
N VAL A 392 8.59 -9.34 -15.77
CA VAL A 392 7.72 -8.30 -15.19
C VAL A 392 8.51 -7.34 -14.29
N VAL A 393 9.46 -7.86 -13.51
CA VAL A 393 10.37 -7.03 -12.69
C VAL A 393 11.20 -6.12 -13.58
N ILE A 394 11.71 -6.62 -14.70
CA ILE A 394 12.46 -5.82 -15.67
C ILE A 394 11.59 -4.68 -16.20
N TRP A 395 10.35 -4.96 -16.63
CA TRP A 395 9.42 -3.94 -17.13
C TRP A 395 9.18 -2.84 -16.10
N VAL A 396 8.94 -3.20 -14.83
CA VAL A 396 8.73 -2.23 -13.75
C VAL A 396 9.99 -1.44 -13.43
N ALA A 397 11.15 -2.10 -13.35
CA ALA A 397 12.42 -1.46 -13.06
C ALA A 397 12.82 -0.46 -14.15
N VAL A 398 12.73 -0.88 -15.41
CA VAL A 398 12.99 -0.06 -16.59
C VAL A 398 12.02 1.12 -16.63
N GLY A 399 10.74 0.86 -16.38
CA GLY A 399 9.71 1.89 -16.36
C GLY A 399 9.88 2.93 -15.24
N GLY A 400 10.41 2.53 -14.09
CA GLY A 400 10.52 3.36 -12.90
C GLY A 400 9.49 2.97 -11.85
N ARG A 401 9.96 2.21 -10.85
CA ARG A 401 9.14 1.76 -9.71
C ARG A 401 8.61 2.93 -8.89
N GLY A 402 7.38 2.81 -8.40
CA GLY A 402 6.74 3.84 -7.58
C GLY A 402 6.08 4.97 -8.39
N THR A 403 6.07 4.88 -9.72
CA THR A 403 5.23 5.71 -10.61
C THR A 403 4.15 4.84 -11.25
N LEU A 404 2.94 5.37 -11.47
CA LEU A 404 1.84 4.60 -12.09
C LEU A 404 2.05 4.36 -13.58
N SER A 405 2.57 5.35 -14.31
CA SER A 405 2.78 5.28 -15.76
C SER A 405 4.08 4.56 -16.14
N GLY A 406 5.09 4.55 -15.27
CA GLY A 406 6.39 3.92 -15.54
C GLY A 406 6.30 2.47 -16.00
N PRO A 407 5.64 1.57 -15.26
CA PRO A 407 5.48 0.16 -15.65
C PRO A 407 4.84 -0.04 -17.02
N ILE A 408 3.89 0.82 -17.40
CA ILE A 408 3.25 0.78 -18.72
C ILE A 408 4.28 1.11 -19.80
N VAL A 409 5.01 2.20 -19.62
CA VAL A 409 6.08 2.61 -20.55
C VAL A 409 7.15 1.52 -20.63
N GLY A 410 7.59 0.97 -19.50
CA GLY A 410 8.59 -0.09 -19.45
C GLY A 410 8.15 -1.38 -20.11
N ALA A 411 6.91 -1.82 -19.89
CA ALA A 411 6.36 -3.00 -20.56
C ALA A 411 6.29 -2.80 -22.07
N LEU A 412 5.76 -1.66 -22.54
CA LEU A 412 5.67 -1.36 -23.97
C LEU A 412 7.07 -1.23 -24.60
N SER A 413 7.98 -0.46 -23.98
CA SER A 413 9.31 -0.20 -24.55
C SER A 413 10.18 -1.45 -24.60
N VAL A 414 10.19 -2.26 -23.54
CA VAL A 414 11.00 -3.49 -23.49
C VAL A 414 10.47 -4.51 -24.48
N ASN A 415 9.15 -4.65 -24.62
CA ASN A 415 8.57 -5.60 -25.58
C ASN A 415 8.73 -5.13 -27.04
N LEU A 416 8.64 -3.83 -27.32
CA LEU A 416 8.94 -3.30 -28.65
C LEU A 416 10.43 -3.48 -29.01
N LEU A 417 11.32 -3.23 -28.06
CA LEU A 417 12.75 -3.46 -28.23
C LEU A 417 13.04 -4.96 -28.43
N TYR A 418 12.38 -5.83 -27.67
CA TYR A 418 12.46 -7.28 -27.83
C TYR A 418 12.05 -7.72 -29.23
N ASN A 419 10.90 -7.25 -29.71
CA ASN A 419 10.40 -7.60 -31.05
C ASN A 419 11.37 -7.16 -32.16
N TRP A 420 11.91 -5.95 -32.04
CA TRP A 420 12.90 -5.44 -32.98
C TRP A 420 14.22 -6.23 -32.92
N LEU A 421 14.76 -6.50 -31.73
CA LEU A 421 16.04 -7.18 -31.60
C LEU A 421 15.96 -8.66 -31.96
N THR A 422 14.85 -9.33 -31.67
CA THR A 422 14.63 -10.73 -32.09
C THR A 422 14.56 -10.83 -33.62
N SER A 423 14.14 -9.77 -34.29
CA SER A 423 14.18 -9.68 -35.76
C SER A 423 15.59 -9.39 -36.29
N ALA A 424 16.40 -8.60 -35.56
CA ALA A 424 17.72 -8.15 -36.02
C ALA A 424 18.88 -9.08 -35.63
N ALA A 425 18.87 -9.65 -34.42
CA ALA A 425 19.94 -10.47 -33.85
C ALA A 425 19.41 -11.50 -32.80
N PRO A 426 18.74 -12.58 -33.25
CA PRO A 426 18.04 -13.55 -32.38
C PRO A 426 18.90 -14.13 -31.25
N ASP A 427 20.14 -14.52 -31.55
CA ASP A 427 21.02 -15.22 -30.60
C ASP A 427 21.54 -14.31 -29.48
N THR A 428 21.50 -12.99 -29.67
CA THR A 428 22.09 -12.01 -28.74
C THR A 428 21.09 -11.44 -27.75
N TRP A 429 19.78 -11.57 -28.00
CA TRP A 429 18.75 -10.94 -27.18
C TRP A 429 18.81 -11.30 -25.68
N PRO A 430 19.00 -12.58 -25.28
CA PRO A 430 19.05 -12.93 -23.85
C PRO A 430 20.16 -12.18 -23.09
N PHE A 431 21.32 -11.97 -23.74
CA PHE A 431 22.44 -11.20 -23.17
C PHE A 431 22.10 -9.72 -23.03
N VAL A 432 21.46 -9.13 -24.06
CA VAL A 432 21.01 -7.73 -24.05
C VAL A 432 19.97 -7.51 -22.96
N GLN A 433 19.03 -8.45 -22.80
CA GLN A 433 18.01 -8.40 -21.75
C GLN A 433 18.63 -8.45 -20.35
N GLY A 434 19.59 -9.36 -20.11
CA GLY A 434 20.31 -9.44 -18.84
C GLY A 434 21.13 -8.18 -18.54
N ALA A 435 21.87 -7.67 -19.54
CA ALA A 435 22.64 -6.44 -19.42
C ALA A 435 21.75 -5.21 -19.16
N LEU A 436 20.62 -5.10 -19.87
CA LEU A 436 19.63 -4.04 -19.68
C LEU A 436 19.09 -4.04 -18.24
N PHE A 437 18.74 -5.22 -17.71
CA PHE A 437 18.27 -5.34 -16.34
C PHE A 437 19.33 -4.89 -15.32
N ILE A 438 20.56 -5.38 -15.43
CA ILE A 438 21.66 -5.02 -14.54
C ILE A 438 21.93 -3.51 -14.60
N LEU A 439 22.02 -2.96 -15.81
CA LEU A 439 22.24 -1.53 -16.04
C LEU A 439 21.16 -0.68 -15.35
N VAL A 440 19.90 -1.03 -15.55
CA VAL A 440 18.76 -0.27 -15.00
C VAL A 440 18.75 -0.36 -13.47
N VAL A 441 18.96 -1.55 -12.91
CA VAL A 441 18.94 -1.74 -11.45
C VAL A 441 20.12 -1.03 -10.77
N LEU A 442 21.31 -1.04 -11.38
CA LEU A 442 22.51 -0.42 -10.79
C LEU A 442 22.63 1.08 -11.07
N VAL A 443 22.32 1.53 -12.28
CA VAL A 443 22.60 2.90 -12.75
C VAL A 443 21.36 3.78 -12.71
N MET A 444 20.15 3.21 -12.83
CA MET A 444 18.89 3.97 -12.90
C MET A 444 17.86 3.47 -11.87
N PRO A 445 18.10 3.64 -10.56
CA PRO A 445 17.20 3.14 -9.51
C PRO A 445 15.78 3.74 -9.54
N ASN A 446 15.58 4.83 -10.29
CA ASN A 446 14.30 5.50 -10.52
C ASN A 446 13.71 5.23 -11.93
N GLY A 447 14.35 4.39 -12.75
CA GLY A 447 13.92 3.99 -14.11
C GLY A 447 13.93 5.11 -15.18
N LEU A 448 13.45 4.79 -16.38
CA LEU A 448 13.45 5.65 -17.57
C LEU A 448 12.59 6.90 -17.41
N VAL A 449 11.49 6.84 -16.64
CA VAL A 449 10.64 8.02 -16.35
C VAL A 449 11.45 9.13 -15.67
N SER A 450 12.51 8.79 -14.93
CA SER A 450 13.36 9.80 -14.29
C SER A 450 14.15 10.66 -15.28
N ILE A 451 14.53 10.12 -16.44
CA ILE A 451 15.29 10.84 -17.49
C ILE A 451 14.45 11.99 -18.05
N TRP A 452 13.15 11.74 -18.29
CA TRP A 452 12.21 12.76 -18.75
C TRP A 452 12.05 13.90 -17.74
N SER A 453 11.94 13.56 -16.46
CA SER A 453 11.88 14.56 -15.37
C SER A 453 13.17 15.36 -15.24
N PHE A 454 14.32 14.71 -15.49
CA PHE A 454 15.64 15.35 -15.43
C PHE A 454 15.85 16.32 -16.59
N LEU A 455 15.48 15.94 -17.82
CA LEU A 455 15.55 16.81 -19.00
C LEU A 455 14.71 18.08 -18.85
N MET A 456 13.51 17.95 -18.25
CA MET A 456 12.66 19.11 -17.95
C MET A 456 13.21 19.97 -16.80
N ARG A 457 13.86 19.36 -15.81
CA ARG A 457 14.51 20.08 -14.68
C ARG A 457 15.83 20.75 -15.05
N THR A 458 16.53 20.31 -16.11
CA THR A 458 17.80 20.95 -16.52
C THR A 458 17.57 22.38 -17.02
N LYS A 459 16.35 22.72 -17.46
CA LYS A 459 15.95 24.10 -17.79
C LYS A 459 15.61 24.97 -16.56
N GLN A 460 15.44 24.37 -15.37
CA GLN A 460 15.08 25.05 -14.12
C GLN A 460 16.28 25.39 -13.22
N ARG A 461 17.45 24.76 -13.42
CA ARG A 461 18.65 25.03 -12.60
C ARG A 461 19.40 26.32 -12.94
N LEU A 462 19.03 27.03 -14.02
CA LEU A 462 19.67 28.28 -14.42
C LEU A 462 19.04 29.55 -13.78
N GLY A 463 18.19 29.41 -12.75
CA GLY A 463 17.45 30.57 -12.21
C GLY A 463 17.18 30.61 -10.70
N GLN A 464 17.84 29.80 -9.87
CA GLN A 464 17.72 29.93 -8.40
C GLN A 464 19.03 30.49 -7.81
N PRO A 465 19.00 31.67 -7.14
CA PRO A 465 20.13 32.12 -6.34
C PRO A 465 20.26 31.25 -5.09
N ASP A 466 21.51 30.94 -4.76
CA ASP A 466 21.93 30.24 -3.55
C ASP A 466 21.48 31.03 -2.32
N MET A 467 20.63 30.42 -1.47
CA MET A 467 20.19 31.02 -0.21
C MET A 467 20.86 30.26 0.93
N SER A 468 21.72 30.98 1.64
CA SER A 468 22.39 30.59 2.88
C SER A 468 21.39 30.17 3.97
N PRO A 469 21.85 29.52 5.05
CA PRO A 469 20.97 29.09 6.14
C PRO A 469 20.21 30.29 6.68
N VAL A 470 18.88 30.21 6.66
CA VAL A 470 18.04 31.17 7.37
C VAL A 470 18.18 30.84 8.85
N ASP A 471 18.86 31.72 9.58
CA ASP A 471 18.92 31.71 11.03
C ASP A 471 17.49 31.71 11.58
N VAL A 472 17.10 30.59 12.18
CA VAL A 472 15.89 30.49 13.00
C VAL A 472 16.23 31.09 14.36
N THR A 473 16.49 32.39 14.39
CA THR A 473 16.52 33.18 15.62
C THR A 473 15.73 34.44 15.35
N GLN A 474 14.45 34.40 15.72
CA GLN A 474 13.61 35.55 16.12
C GLN A 474 12.13 35.17 15.97
N HIS A 475 11.66 34.30 16.85
CA HIS A 475 10.39 34.49 17.59
C HIS A 475 10.69 34.02 19.01
N ALA A 476 11.61 34.73 19.68
CA ALA A 476 11.83 34.57 21.10
C ALA A 476 10.55 35.02 21.80
N ILE A 477 9.75 34.04 22.23
CA ILE A 477 8.83 34.22 23.34
C ILE A 477 9.69 34.78 24.47
N LYS A 478 9.38 35.96 24.99
CA LYS A 478 10.05 36.49 26.18
C LYS A 478 9.80 35.52 27.34
N VAL A 479 10.84 34.75 27.67
CA VAL A 479 10.93 33.86 28.83
C VAL A 479 11.39 34.71 30.00
N ASP A 480 10.49 35.54 30.51
CA ASP A 480 10.58 36.03 31.89
C ASP A 480 9.41 35.39 32.65
N ASP A 481 9.77 34.59 33.65
CA ASP A 481 8.90 33.91 34.62
C ASP A 481 8.28 32.54 34.21
N ALA A 482 9.13 31.59 33.82
CA ALA A 482 8.76 30.18 33.62
C ALA A 482 8.31 29.49 34.93
N ALA A 483 8.96 29.79 36.07
CA ALA A 483 8.62 29.23 37.38
C ALA A 483 7.26 29.72 37.92
N GLY A 484 6.91 30.99 37.69
CA GLY A 484 5.59 31.55 38.05
C GLY A 484 4.44 31.06 37.17
N ARG A 485 4.71 30.66 35.91
CA ARG A 485 3.71 30.04 35.02
C ARG A 485 3.45 28.58 35.37
N LEU A 486 4.50 27.81 35.67
CA LEU A 486 4.43 26.40 36.08
C LEU A 486 3.53 26.20 37.31
N SER A 487 3.64 27.07 38.31
CA SER A 487 2.79 27.01 39.50
C SER A 487 1.33 27.42 39.22
N ARG A 488 1.07 28.36 38.32
CA ARG A 488 -0.30 28.79 37.97
C ARG A 488 -1.06 27.77 37.12
N ILE A 489 -0.42 27.15 36.15
CA ILE A 489 -1.04 26.12 35.30
C ILE A 489 -1.34 24.86 36.12
N ALA A 490 -0.37 24.41 36.94
CA ALA A 490 -0.57 23.28 37.86
C ALA A 490 -1.68 23.53 38.90
N THR A 491 -1.93 24.80 39.28
CA THR A 491 -3.00 25.16 40.25
C THR A 491 -4.36 25.35 39.58
N LEU A 492 -4.42 25.79 38.32
CA LEU A 492 -5.68 26.09 37.62
C LEU A 492 -6.40 24.84 37.08
N GLN A 493 -5.68 23.75 36.78
CA GLN A 493 -6.28 22.51 36.26
C GLN A 493 -6.52 21.42 37.34
N ARG A 494 -5.82 21.49 38.49
CA ARG A 494 -6.06 20.60 39.65
C ARG A 494 -7.48 20.68 40.23
N HIS A 495 -8.28 21.66 39.83
CA HIS A 495 -9.65 21.84 40.31
C HIS A 495 -10.75 21.18 39.46
N GLN A 496 -10.42 20.49 38.36
CA GLN A 496 -11.44 19.85 37.50
C GLN A 496 -11.39 18.32 37.41
N THR A 497 -10.30 17.66 37.80
CA THR A 497 -10.20 16.19 37.78
C THR A 497 -10.64 15.63 39.14
N ASP A 498 -11.64 14.75 39.13
CA ASP A 498 -12.21 14.16 40.34
C ASP A 498 -11.12 13.36 41.09
N SER A 499 -10.92 13.61 42.40
CA SER A 499 -9.78 13.04 43.15
C SER A 499 -9.79 11.51 43.20
N GLN A 500 -10.93 10.87 42.89
CA GLN A 500 -11.07 9.42 42.76
C GLN A 500 -10.51 8.86 41.44
N GLU A 501 -10.53 9.60 40.32
CA GLU A 501 -9.93 9.16 39.05
C GLU A 501 -8.40 9.14 39.13
N ILE A 502 -7.80 10.08 39.87
CA ILE A 502 -6.35 10.20 40.06
C ILE A 502 -5.78 8.99 40.82
N GLN A 503 -6.55 8.37 41.72
CA GLN A 503 -6.09 7.21 42.51
C GLN A 503 -6.29 5.86 41.81
N ALA A 504 -6.97 5.81 40.66
CA ALA A 504 -7.21 4.57 39.95
C ALA A 504 -5.92 4.07 39.27
N GLU A 505 -5.57 2.80 39.50
CA GLU A 505 -4.44 2.14 38.83
C GLU A 505 -4.74 1.95 37.33
N ILE A 506 -3.94 2.57 36.47
CA ILE A 506 -4.05 2.46 35.02
C ILE A 506 -3.23 1.30 34.47
N LEU A 507 -2.05 1.04 35.03
CA LEU A 507 -1.16 -0.05 34.62
C LEU A 507 -0.80 -0.88 35.85
N ASN A 508 -0.92 -2.21 35.74
CA ASN A 508 -0.52 -3.15 36.77
C ASN A 508 0.28 -4.29 36.15
N VAL A 509 1.43 -4.59 36.75
CA VAL A 509 2.39 -5.62 36.38
C VAL A 509 2.52 -6.59 37.54
N GLU A 510 2.31 -7.88 37.28
CA GLU A 510 2.40 -8.94 38.28
C GLU A 510 3.33 -10.07 37.81
N ASN A 511 4.37 -10.37 38.58
CA ASN A 511 5.33 -11.46 38.37
C ASN A 511 5.87 -11.54 36.92
N LEU A 512 6.19 -10.38 36.33
CA LEU A 512 6.60 -10.24 34.94
C LEU A 512 8.05 -10.67 34.77
N THR A 513 8.28 -11.69 33.95
CA THR A 513 9.62 -12.16 33.60
C THR A 513 9.83 -12.15 32.10
N VAL A 514 11.03 -11.74 31.67
CA VAL A 514 11.50 -11.87 30.28
C VAL A 514 12.85 -12.54 30.23
N VAL A 515 12.97 -13.58 29.40
CA VAL A 515 14.20 -14.32 29.16
C VAL A 515 14.57 -14.26 27.69
N PHE A 516 15.79 -13.83 27.38
CA PHE A 516 16.39 -13.89 26.04
C PHE A 516 17.54 -14.90 26.05
N ASP A 517 17.47 -15.95 25.24
CA ASP A 517 18.52 -16.96 25.11
C ASP A 517 19.07 -17.50 26.45
N GLY A 518 18.18 -17.66 27.44
CA GLY A 518 18.52 -18.12 28.79
C GLY A 518 18.90 -17.02 29.79
N PHE A 519 19.14 -15.79 29.34
CA PHE A 519 19.40 -14.63 30.20
C PHE A 519 18.10 -13.96 30.65
N LYS A 520 17.87 -13.87 31.96
CA LYS A 520 16.70 -13.22 32.56
C LYS A 520 16.88 -11.70 32.54
N ALA A 521 16.34 -11.04 31.51
CA ALA A 521 16.49 -9.61 31.29
C ALA A 521 15.55 -8.73 32.13
N LEU A 522 14.39 -9.28 32.54
CA LEU A 522 13.46 -8.62 33.45
C LEU A 522 12.85 -9.64 34.42
N ASP A 523 12.66 -9.20 35.66
CA ASP A 523 12.11 -9.95 36.78
C ASP A 523 11.40 -8.99 37.75
N ILE A 524 10.20 -8.55 37.40
CA ILE A 524 9.43 -7.57 38.16
C ILE A 524 8.29 -8.26 38.89
N ASP A 525 8.38 -8.33 40.22
CA ASP A 525 7.34 -8.95 41.06
C ASP A 525 6.03 -8.17 41.04
N LYS A 526 6.10 -6.85 41.24
CA LYS A 526 4.93 -5.96 41.21
C LYS A 526 5.33 -4.56 40.77
N PHE A 527 4.54 -3.96 39.87
CA PHE A 527 4.61 -2.54 39.55
C PHE A 527 3.22 -2.01 39.22
N THR A 528 2.87 -0.85 39.78
CA THR A 528 1.59 -0.18 39.50
C THR A 528 1.82 1.28 39.14
N LEU A 529 0.98 1.81 38.26
CA LEU A 529 0.99 3.20 37.84
C LEU A 529 -0.42 3.78 37.96
N GLN A 530 -0.51 4.99 38.50
CA GLN A 530 -1.77 5.72 38.68
C GLN A 530 -2.11 6.60 37.47
N HIS A 531 -3.38 6.94 37.30
CA HIS A 531 -3.82 7.85 36.24
C HIS A 531 -3.24 9.26 36.44
N TYR A 532 -2.88 9.94 35.33
CA TYR A 532 -2.32 11.30 35.32
C TYR A 532 -1.01 11.45 36.11
N MET A 533 -0.32 10.34 36.36
CA MET A 533 0.98 10.31 37.02
C MET A 533 2.10 10.36 35.98
N LEU A 534 3.10 11.21 36.20
CA LEU A 534 4.39 11.14 35.52
C LEU A 534 5.33 10.31 36.40
N GLN A 535 5.81 9.18 35.87
CA GLN A 535 6.77 8.31 36.54
C GLN A 535 8.07 8.30 35.73
N VAL A 536 9.18 8.61 36.39
CA VAL A 536 10.51 8.52 35.77
C VAL A 536 11.12 7.18 36.12
N ILE A 537 11.74 6.50 35.15
CA ILE A 537 12.46 5.24 35.31
C ILE A 537 13.92 5.47 34.96
N ILE A 538 14.79 5.24 35.94
CA ILE A 538 16.24 5.35 35.79
C ILE A 538 16.92 4.01 36.07
N GLY A 539 18.21 3.90 35.75
CA GLY A 539 19.02 2.72 36.02
C GLY A 539 20.26 2.67 35.13
N PRO A 540 21.26 1.83 35.44
CA PRO A 540 22.44 1.65 34.60
C PRO A 540 22.09 1.06 33.22
N ASN A 541 23.06 1.07 32.30
CA ASN A 541 22.92 0.45 30.98
C ASN A 541 22.73 -1.07 31.15
N GLY A 542 21.75 -1.64 30.44
CA GLY A 542 21.41 -3.05 30.59
C GLY A 542 20.46 -3.38 31.77
N ALA A 543 20.03 -2.39 32.56
CA ALA A 543 19.10 -2.60 33.68
C ALA A 543 17.69 -3.09 33.30
N GLY A 544 17.35 -3.15 32.00
CA GLY A 544 16.05 -3.61 31.52
C GLY A 544 15.02 -2.49 31.24
N LYS A 545 15.40 -1.20 31.33
CA LYS A 545 14.50 -0.04 31.12
C LYS A 545 13.77 -0.09 29.76
N THR A 546 14.51 -0.12 28.67
CA THR A 546 13.93 -0.19 27.31
C THR A 546 13.13 -1.47 27.11
N THR A 547 13.60 -2.60 27.67
CA THR A 547 12.87 -3.88 27.64
C THR A 547 11.52 -3.75 28.34
N PHE A 548 11.43 -2.98 29.43
CA PHE A 548 10.18 -2.77 30.16
C PHE A 548 9.18 -1.97 29.31
N CYS A 549 9.62 -0.87 28.68
CA CYS A 549 8.78 -0.15 27.71
C CYS A 549 8.42 -0.99 26.47
N ASP A 550 9.31 -1.85 26.00
CA ASP A 550 9.04 -2.78 24.90
C ASP A 550 7.89 -3.74 25.24
N ILE A 551 7.76 -4.17 26.50
CA ILE A 551 6.68 -5.05 26.94
C ILE A 551 5.37 -4.28 27.08
N ILE A 552 5.40 -3.10 27.72
CA ILE A 552 4.21 -2.26 27.88
C ILE A 552 3.62 -1.89 26.51
N SER A 553 4.48 -1.66 25.52
CA SER A 553 4.08 -1.33 24.14
C SER A 553 3.87 -2.56 23.22
N GLY A 554 4.07 -3.79 23.73
CA GLY A 554 3.86 -5.04 22.99
C GLY A 554 4.93 -5.41 21.96
N LYS A 555 6.03 -4.64 21.87
CA LYS A 555 7.16 -4.93 20.99
C LYS A 555 7.85 -6.24 21.36
N THR A 556 7.96 -6.51 22.65
CA THR A 556 8.51 -7.73 23.23
C THR A 556 7.42 -8.44 24.02
N ARG A 557 7.32 -9.76 23.87
CA ARG A 557 6.41 -10.57 24.68
C ARG A 557 7.09 -11.00 25.97
N CYS A 558 6.36 -11.01 27.06
CA CYS A 558 6.87 -11.59 28.29
C CYS A 558 6.91 -13.12 28.22
N THR A 559 7.82 -13.71 28.99
CA THR A 559 7.97 -15.17 29.12
C THR A 559 6.94 -15.72 30.11
N SER A 560 6.74 -15.01 31.23
CA SER A 560 5.71 -15.30 32.24
C SER A 560 5.26 -14.02 32.94
N GLY A 561 4.17 -14.11 33.70
CA GLY A 561 3.57 -12.98 34.40
C GLY A 561 2.36 -12.40 33.68
N ARG A 562 1.87 -11.28 34.21
CA ARG A 562 0.66 -10.62 33.74
C ARG A 562 0.88 -9.11 33.65
N LEU A 563 0.43 -8.54 32.55
CA LEU A 563 0.38 -7.09 32.32
C LEU A 563 -1.07 -6.68 32.07
N GLN A 564 -1.59 -5.83 32.95
CA GLN A 564 -2.95 -5.28 32.84
C GLN A 564 -2.89 -3.77 32.62
N TYR A 565 -3.70 -3.30 31.69
CA TYR A 565 -3.88 -1.89 31.38
C TYR A 565 -5.38 -1.57 31.33
N GLN A 566 -5.81 -0.55 32.08
CA GLN A 566 -7.23 -0.22 32.29
C GLN A 566 -8.06 -1.47 32.69
N GLN A 567 -7.52 -2.26 33.63
CA GLN A 567 -8.11 -3.53 34.11
C GLN A 567 -8.21 -4.65 33.05
N GLN A 568 -7.75 -4.43 31.82
CA GLN A 568 -7.73 -5.43 30.76
C GLN A 568 -6.34 -6.06 30.63
N ASP A 569 -6.30 -7.39 30.46
CA ASP A 569 -5.04 -8.11 30.25
C ASP A 569 -4.52 -7.85 28.83
N ILE A 570 -3.35 -7.21 28.73
CA ILE A 570 -2.72 -6.86 27.45
C ILE A 570 -1.51 -7.76 27.13
N THR A 571 -1.18 -8.72 27.99
CA THR A 571 0.01 -9.58 27.93
C THR A 571 0.23 -10.26 26.57
N LYS A 572 -0.85 -10.61 25.86
CA LYS A 572 -0.82 -11.35 24.58
C LYS A 572 -1.19 -10.49 23.36
N LEU A 573 -1.49 -9.21 23.56
CA LEU A 573 -1.89 -8.32 22.48
C LEU A 573 -0.69 -7.93 21.62
N ASP A 574 -0.97 -7.57 20.36
CA ASP A 574 0.04 -7.05 19.44
C ASP A 574 0.21 -5.52 19.62
N GLU A 575 1.31 -4.99 19.10
CA GLU A 575 1.69 -3.57 19.23
C GLU A 575 0.55 -2.65 18.75
N ALA A 576 -0.13 -3.07 17.68
CA ALA A 576 -1.23 -2.33 17.08
C ALA A 576 -2.51 -2.35 17.92
N ALA A 577 -2.82 -3.45 18.62
CA ALA A 577 -3.95 -3.49 19.53
C ALA A 577 -3.68 -2.63 20.76
N ILE A 578 -2.48 -2.71 21.33
CA ILE A 578 -2.05 -1.91 22.49
C ILE A 578 -2.09 -0.41 22.17
N ALA A 579 -1.58 0.00 21.00
CA ALA A 579 -1.65 1.40 20.58
C ALA A 579 -3.10 1.92 20.44
N ARG A 580 -4.04 1.07 19.97
CA ARG A 580 -5.47 1.44 19.89
C ARG A 580 -6.14 1.56 21.25
N MET A 581 -5.58 0.95 22.29
CA MET A 581 -6.06 1.13 23.67
C MET A 581 -5.56 2.45 24.29
N GLY A 582 -4.77 3.24 23.56
CA GLY A 582 -4.28 4.54 24.01
C GLY A 582 -2.90 4.49 24.64
N ILE A 583 -2.10 3.44 24.40
CA ILE A 583 -0.67 3.45 24.78
C ILE A 583 0.15 3.99 23.61
N GLY A 584 0.63 5.23 23.75
CA GLY A 584 1.51 5.91 22.80
C GLY A 584 2.98 5.74 23.17
N ARG A 585 3.88 5.66 22.18
CA ARG A 585 5.33 5.59 22.43
C ARG A 585 6.13 6.51 21.50
N LYS A 586 7.04 7.27 22.09
CA LYS A 586 8.18 7.91 21.41
C LYS A 586 9.39 6.99 21.48
N PHE A 587 10.11 6.84 20.35
CA PHE A 587 11.34 6.04 20.27
C PHE A 587 12.57 6.95 20.34
N GLN A 588 13.71 6.36 20.68
CA GLN A 588 15.00 7.05 20.79
C GLN A 588 15.43 7.73 19.47
N THR A 589 15.21 7.07 18.33
CA THR A 589 15.45 7.65 17.00
C THR A 589 14.13 8.06 16.35
N PRO A 590 13.99 9.32 15.87
CA PRO A 590 12.78 9.76 15.20
C PRO A 590 12.40 8.85 14.04
N SER A 591 11.22 8.27 14.12
CA SER A 591 10.82 7.15 13.27
C SER A 591 9.68 7.55 12.31
N LEU A 592 9.83 8.70 11.65
CA LEU A 592 8.81 9.26 10.74
C LEU A 592 8.76 8.55 9.38
N PHE A 593 7.71 8.81 8.60
CA PHE A 593 7.56 8.31 7.23
C PHE A 593 8.13 9.33 6.23
N ASP A 594 9.37 9.11 5.82
CA ASP A 594 10.19 10.06 5.06
C ASP A 594 9.66 10.37 3.64
N SER A 595 8.99 9.42 2.99
CA SER A 595 8.41 9.61 1.66
C SER A 595 7.10 10.37 1.68
N LEU A 596 6.44 10.43 2.84
CA LEU A 596 5.18 11.15 3.03
C LEU A 596 5.43 12.61 3.41
N THR A 597 4.42 13.44 3.17
CA THR A 597 4.43 14.84 3.59
C THR A 597 4.19 14.99 5.09
N VAL A 598 4.48 16.18 5.63
CA VAL A 598 4.19 16.55 7.02
C VAL A 598 2.71 16.30 7.36
N TYR A 599 1.80 16.76 6.49
CA TYR A 599 0.36 16.57 6.69
C TYR A 599 -0.03 15.08 6.65
N GLU A 600 0.50 14.31 5.71
CA GLU A 600 0.18 12.88 5.60
C GLU A 600 0.70 12.06 6.79
N ASN A 601 1.83 12.44 7.38
CA ASN A 601 2.30 11.85 8.64
C ASN A 601 1.31 12.09 9.77
N MET A 602 0.83 13.33 9.94
CA MET A 602 -0.21 13.65 10.93
C MET A 602 -1.51 12.91 10.67
N GLU A 603 -1.92 12.81 9.41
CA GLU A 603 -3.14 12.13 9.02
C GLU A 603 -3.12 10.63 9.36
N ILE A 604 -1.98 9.96 9.20
CA ILE A 604 -1.81 8.56 9.59
C ILE A 604 -1.94 8.40 11.12
N ALA A 605 -1.49 9.38 11.90
CA ALA A 605 -1.56 9.34 13.35
C ALA A 605 -2.97 9.56 13.93
N LEU A 606 -3.96 9.94 13.12
CA LEU A 606 -5.33 10.16 13.59
C LEU A 606 -5.93 8.90 14.26
N PRO A 607 -6.61 9.05 15.41
CA PRO A 607 -7.25 7.95 16.10
C PRO A 607 -8.43 7.41 15.30
N ASN A 608 -8.76 6.12 15.48
CA ASN A 608 -9.89 5.43 14.86
C ASN A 608 -9.85 5.32 13.31
N TRP A 609 -8.70 5.57 12.68
CA TRP A 609 -8.49 5.41 11.23
C TRP A 609 -7.81 4.10 10.84
N GLN A 610 -7.42 3.25 11.78
CA GLN A 610 -6.55 2.09 11.57
C GLN A 610 -7.21 0.90 10.83
N GLY A 611 -8.46 1.04 10.37
CA GLY A 611 -9.24 0.00 9.68
C GLY A 611 -9.23 0.15 8.15
N LEU A 612 -9.25 -0.98 7.42
CA LEU A 612 -9.16 -0.98 5.96
C LEU A 612 -10.31 -0.20 5.29
N GLY A 613 -11.56 -0.45 5.69
CA GLY A 613 -12.74 0.16 5.07
C GLY A 613 -12.78 1.69 5.19
N ARG A 614 -12.37 2.23 6.36
CA ARG A 614 -12.33 3.68 6.59
C ARG A 614 -11.29 4.34 5.68
N ASN A 615 -10.08 3.76 5.59
CA ASN A 615 -9.02 4.28 4.70
C ASN A 615 -9.36 4.23 3.21
N LEU A 616 -10.23 3.29 2.80
CA LEU A 616 -10.63 3.16 1.39
C LEU A 616 -11.76 4.11 0.99
N LEU A 617 -12.75 4.30 1.88
CA LEU A 617 -14.04 4.89 1.52
C LEU A 617 -14.26 6.30 2.06
N GLN A 618 -13.53 6.69 3.12
CA GLN A 618 -13.73 7.95 3.82
C GLN A 618 -12.55 8.89 3.65
N ASP A 619 -12.87 10.19 3.58
CA ASP A 619 -11.89 11.28 3.56
C ASP A 619 -11.81 11.91 4.96
N THR A 620 -10.71 12.60 5.26
CA THR A 620 -10.54 13.37 6.50
C THR A 620 -11.73 14.28 6.73
N THR A 621 -12.30 14.24 7.93
CA THR A 621 -13.37 15.18 8.30
C THR A 621 -12.81 16.58 8.49
N THR A 622 -13.63 17.61 8.33
CA THR A 622 -13.21 19.00 8.56
C THR A 622 -12.73 19.25 9.99
N GLN A 623 -13.24 18.50 10.97
CA GLN A 623 -12.81 18.60 12.36
C GLN A 623 -11.42 17.98 12.57
N GLU A 624 -11.16 16.81 12.02
CA GLU A 624 -9.84 16.16 12.07
C GLU A 624 -8.78 16.99 11.35
N ASP A 625 -9.13 17.55 10.18
CA ASP A 625 -8.26 18.43 9.42
C ASP A 625 -7.90 19.69 10.22
N ARG A 626 -8.89 20.29 10.89
CA ARG A 626 -8.66 21.44 11.77
C ARG A 626 -7.72 21.08 12.93
N ARG A 627 -7.93 19.93 13.60
CA ARG A 627 -7.06 19.47 14.70
C ARG A 627 -5.61 19.28 14.22
N ILE A 628 -5.41 18.72 13.02
CA ILE A 628 -4.07 18.60 12.41
C ILE A 628 -3.44 19.97 12.20
N LEU A 629 -4.15 20.89 11.55
CA LEU A 629 -3.62 22.21 11.22
C LEU A 629 -3.35 23.06 12.47
N GLU A 630 -4.17 22.94 13.51
CA GLU A 630 -3.95 23.59 14.80
C GLU A 630 -2.64 23.13 15.44
N LEU A 631 -2.37 21.82 15.48
CA LEU A 631 -1.10 21.30 16.00
C LEU A 631 0.09 21.74 15.14
N LEU A 632 -0.01 21.65 13.81
CA LEU A 632 1.06 22.09 12.91
C LEU A 632 1.34 23.59 13.02
N HIS A 633 0.33 24.41 13.29
CA HIS A 633 0.51 25.84 13.53
C HIS A 633 1.22 26.09 14.87
N ARG A 634 0.88 25.36 15.94
CA ARG A 634 1.53 25.46 17.25
C ARG A 634 3.03 25.18 17.19
N VAL A 635 3.44 24.17 16.41
CA VAL A 635 4.86 23.78 16.26
C VAL A 635 5.57 24.47 15.08
N GLY A 636 4.95 25.46 14.43
CA GLY A 636 5.58 26.21 13.34
C GLY A 636 5.82 25.40 12.04
N LEU A 637 5.11 24.30 11.83
CA LEU A 637 5.26 23.42 10.66
C LEU A 637 4.15 23.57 9.61
N ASN A 638 3.17 24.44 9.82
CA ASN A 638 2.04 24.62 8.90
C ASN A 638 2.48 25.00 7.47
N ASP A 639 3.49 25.85 7.32
CA ASP A 639 4.00 26.26 5.99
C ASP A 639 4.73 25.12 5.26
N GLN A 640 5.16 24.10 6.00
CA GLN A 640 5.84 22.90 5.47
C GLN A 640 4.87 21.73 5.29
N ARG A 641 3.55 21.92 5.45
CA ARG A 641 2.56 20.83 5.45
C ARG A 641 2.62 19.89 4.24
N ASP A 642 2.92 20.43 3.06
CA ASP A 642 2.95 19.72 1.77
C ASP A 642 4.37 19.25 1.41
N ARG A 643 5.37 19.52 2.26
CA ARG A 643 6.77 19.10 2.06
C ARG A 643 6.97 17.68 2.57
N GLN A 644 7.76 16.89 1.84
CA GLN A 644 8.16 15.55 2.28
C GLN A 644 9.06 15.61 3.51
N VAL A 645 8.83 14.71 4.47
CA VAL A 645 9.51 14.69 5.77
C VAL A 645 11.03 14.52 5.65
N LYS A 646 11.52 13.79 4.63
CA LYS A 646 12.97 13.63 4.39
C LYS A 646 13.75 14.94 4.21
N TYR A 647 13.06 16.06 3.95
CA TYR A 647 13.67 17.38 3.74
C TYR A 647 13.57 18.28 4.97
N LEU A 648 13.00 17.82 6.08
CA LEU A 648 12.92 18.58 7.33
C LEU A 648 14.25 18.54 8.08
N SER A 649 14.54 19.58 8.87
CA SER A 649 15.66 19.56 9.81
C SER A 649 15.42 18.59 10.97
N HIS A 650 16.46 18.26 11.71
CA HIS A 650 16.37 17.34 12.86
C HIS A 650 15.31 17.80 13.89
N GLY A 651 15.38 19.05 14.35
CA GLY A 651 14.40 19.59 15.31
C GLY A 651 12.97 19.61 14.76
N GLN A 652 12.77 19.94 13.48
CA GLN A 652 11.44 19.89 12.84
C GLN A 652 10.86 18.47 12.83
N ARG A 653 11.69 17.43 12.64
CA ARG A 653 11.25 16.04 12.70
C ARG A 653 10.80 15.66 14.11
N GLN A 654 11.52 16.09 15.14
CA GLN A 654 11.15 15.83 16.53
C GLN A 654 9.80 16.46 16.89
N TRP A 655 9.58 17.73 16.53
CA TRP A 655 8.30 18.39 16.75
C TRP A 655 7.14 17.71 16.02
N LEU A 656 7.36 17.27 14.79
CA LEU A 656 6.37 16.50 14.04
C LEU A 656 6.05 15.16 14.73
N GLU A 657 7.06 14.44 15.21
CA GLU A 657 6.86 13.15 15.89
C GLU A 657 6.05 13.30 17.18
N ILE A 658 6.36 14.32 17.98
CA ILE A 658 5.61 14.65 19.20
C ILE A 658 4.17 15.06 18.82
N SER A 659 4.00 15.87 17.78
CA SER A 659 2.67 16.27 17.30
C SER A 659 1.82 15.09 16.85
N MET A 660 2.42 14.12 16.14
CA MET A 660 1.74 12.88 15.77
C MET A 660 1.32 12.07 17.00
N LEU A 661 2.19 12.02 18.00
CA LEU A 661 1.94 11.28 19.23
C LEU A 661 0.79 11.90 20.02
N ILE A 662 0.77 13.22 20.20
CA ILE A 662 -0.34 13.95 20.84
C ILE A 662 -1.63 13.82 20.03
N LEU A 663 -1.55 13.91 18.70
CA LEU A 663 -2.72 13.77 17.82
C LEU A 663 -3.39 12.40 17.94
N SER A 664 -2.62 11.36 18.25
CA SER A 664 -3.14 10.00 18.46
C SER A 664 -3.96 9.83 19.74
N ASP A 665 -4.01 10.88 20.58
CA ASP A 665 -4.82 10.96 21.80
C ASP A 665 -4.49 9.82 22.80
N PRO A 666 -3.22 9.59 23.15
CA PRO A 666 -2.83 8.50 24.02
C PRO A 666 -3.28 8.79 25.46
N VAL A 667 -3.67 7.76 26.20
CA VAL A 667 -3.95 7.88 27.64
C VAL A 667 -2.68 7.58 28.47
N LEU A 668 -1.82 6.68 27.98
CA LEU A 668 -0.50 6.40 28.54
C LEU A 668 0.59 6.68 27.50
N LEU A 669 1.53 7.55 27.85
CA LEU A 669 2.65 7.96 27.02
C LEU A 669 3.96 7.34 27.51
N LEU A 670 4.67 6.62 26.65
CA LEU A 670 6.00 6.10 26.92
C LEU A 670 7.03 6.94 26.18
N VAL A 671 7.92 7.59 26.92
CA VAL A 671 8.92 8.50 26.37
C VAL A 671 10.31 7.96 26.71
N ASP A 672 10.97 7.41 25.69
CA ASP A 672 12.28 6.76 25.80
C ASP A 672 13.37 7.78 25.46
N GLU A 673 14.17 8.17 26.46
CA GLU A 673 15.30 9.13 26.36
C GLU A 673 14.95 10.43 25.62
N PRO A 674 13.99 11.23 26.11
CA PRO A 674 13.63 12.50 25.51
C PRO A 674 14.76 13.54 25.43
N ALA A 675 15.69 13.58 26.40
CA ALA A 675 16.76 14.58 26.49
C ALA A 675 18.01 14.22 25.66
N ALA A 676 18.10 12.99 25.16
CA ALA A 676 19.29 12.51 24.45
C ALA A 676 19.59 13.34 23.19
N GLY A 677 20.75 13.98 23.17
CA GLY A 677 21.24 14.76 22.03
C GLY A 677 20.58 16.13 21.85
N LEU A 678 19.87 16.63 22.86
CA LEU A 678 19.29 17.97 22.88
C LEU A 678 20.25 19.01 23.46
N THR A 679 20.06 20.27 23.07
CA THR A 679 20.68 21.42 23.73
C THR A 679 19.99 21.73 25.07
N ASP A 680 20.64 22.44 25.98
CA ASP A 680 20.07 22.78 27.30
C ASP A 680 18.71 23.49 27.19
N GLU A 681 18.55 24.39 26.21
CA GLU A 681 17.28 25.08 25.93
C GLU A 681 16.18 24.10 25.46
N GLU A 682 16.51 23.16 24.57
CA GLU A 682 15.59 22.14 24.06
C GLU A 682 15.21 21.11 25.16
N THR A 683 16.15 20.80 26.05
CA THR A 683 15.96 19.93 27.22
C THR A 683 14.92 20.54 28.16
N VAL A 684 15.03 21.83 28.48
CA VAL A 684 14.04 22.56 29.31
C VAL A 684 12.68 22.58 28.64
N LEU A 685 12.60 22.94 27.36
CA LEU A 685 11.34 22.96 26.60
C LEU A 685 10.66 21.58 26.56
N THR A 686 11.45 20.51 26.45
CA THR A 686 10.92 19.15 26.45
C THR A 686 10.36 18.77 27.82
N ALA A 687 11.03 19.15 28.92
CA ALA A 687 10.53 18.94 30.27
C ALA A 687 9.20 19.71 30.51
N GLU A 688 9.14 20.98 30.10
CA GLU A 688 7.92 21.80 30.18
C GLU A 688 6.75 21.15 29.45
N LEU A 689 6.99 20.64 28.23
CA LEU A 689 5.95 19.98 27.44
C LEU A 689 5.45 18.68 28.09
N LEU A 690 6.35 17.86 28.68
CA LEU A 690 5.93 16.64 29.36
C LEU A 690 5.10 16.94 30.62
N LEU A 691 5.46 17.99 31.35
CA LEU A 691 4.69 18.45 32.51
C LEU A 691 3.33 19.03 32.11
N GLU A 692 3.25 19.76 30.98
CA GLU A 692 1.98 20.23 30.43
C GLU A 692 1.09 19.04 30.04
N LEU A 693 1.66 18.04 29.37
CA LEU A 693 0.92 16.83 28.94
C LEU A 693 0.46 15.97 30.12
N GLN A 694 1.12 16.04 31.28
CA GLN A 694 0.74 15.26 32.46
C GLN A 694 -0.69 15.57 32.94
N SER A 695 -1.22 16.78 32.67
CA SER A 695 -2.58 17.14 33.08
C SER A 695 -3.64 16.24 32.44
N ASP A 696 -3.38 15.79 31.21
CA ASP A 696 -4.34 15.10 30.35
C ASP A 696 -3.91 13.65 30.07
N HIS A 697 -2.66 13.29 30.40
CA HIS A 697 -2.04 12.01 30.06
C HIS A 697 -1.26 11.42 31.23
N THR A 698 -1.24 10.08 31.33
CA THR A 698 -0.28 9.36 32.19
C THR A 698 1.03 9.20 31.43
N ILE A 699 2.18 9.40 32.07
CA ILE A 699 3.48 9.43 31.36
C ILE A 699 4.50 8.56 32.09
N ILE A 700 5.20 7.69 31.34
CA ILE A 700 6.43 7.04 31.78
C ILE A 700 7.59 7.62 30.98
N VAL A 701 8.59 8.15 31.68
CA VAL A 701 9.82 8.67 31.08
C VAL A 701 10.97 7.74 31.45
N ILE A 702 11.70 7.23 30.46
CA ILE A 702 12.99 6.57 30.68
C ILE A 702 14.08 7.60 30.47
N GLU A 703 14.91 7.82 31.47
CA GLU A 703 16.03 8.76 31.37
C GLU A 703 17.28 8.30 32.11
N HIS A 704 18.41 8.84 31.67
CA HIS A 704 19.70 8.70 32.33
C HIS A 704 20.34 10.05 32.64
N ASP A 705 19.83 11.15 32.08
CA ASP A 705 20.24 12.50 32.44
C ASP A 705 19.58 12.95 33.75
N MET A 706 20.38 13.08 34.81
CA MET A 706 19.88 13.43 36.14
C MET A 706 19.43 14.89 36.25
N ASP A 707 19.94 15.80 35.42
CA ASP A 707 19.51 17.20 35.42
C ASP A 707 18.10 17.32 34.83
N PHE A 708 17.83 16.57 33.75
CA PHE A 708 16.48 16.48 33.19
C PHE A 708 15.50 15.81 34.15
N VAL A 709 15.91 14.73 34.83
CA VAL A 709 15.06 14.05 35.84
C VAL A 709 14.67 15.01 36.97
N ARG A 710 15.59 15.89 37.40
CA ARG A 710 15.30 16.93 38.40
C ARG A 710 14.30 17.97 37.90
N LEU A 711 14.37 18.38 36.64
CA LEU A 711 13.41 19.32 36.05
C LEU A 711 11.98 18.79 36.08
N LEU A 712 11.79 17.47 35.91
CA LEU A 712 10.46 16.84 35.96
C LEU A 712 9.85 16.77 37.36
N ASN A 713 10.66 16.88 38.43
CA ASN A 713 10.23 16.85 39.83
C ASN A 713 9.15 15.78 40.13
N SER A 714 9.37 14.57 39.62
CA SER A 714 8.39 13.47 39.62
C SER A 714 8.96 12.23 40.28
N PRO A 715 8.12 11.29 40.75
CA PRO A 715 8.58 10.04 41.36
C PRO A 715 9.53 9.26 40.43
N VAL A 716 10.56 8.68 41.02
CA VAL A 716 11.64 7.98 40.34
C VAL A 716 11.63 6.51 40.75
N LEU A 717 11.69 5.62 39.76
CA LEU A 717 11.83 4.18 39.90
C LEU A 717 13.22 3.78 39.40
N VAL A 718 13.99 3.09 40.23
CA VAL A 718 15.30 2.56 39.83
C VAL A 718 15.16 1.10 39.43
N LEU A 719 15.50 0.81 38.18
CA LEU A 719 15.71 -0.56 37.70
C LEU A 719 17.20 -0.91 37.77
N ASN A 720 17.51 -2.11 38.27
CA ASN A 720 18.85 -2.69 38.18
C ASN A 720 18.76 -4.20 37.90
N GLU A 721 19.56 -4.71 36.97
CA GLU A 721 19.57 -6.13 36.56
C GLU A 721 18.16 -6.71 36.32
N GLY A 722 17.27 -5.92 35.73
CA GLY A 722 15.90 -6.33 35.41
C GLY A 722 14.92 -6.32 36.59
N LYS A 723 15.33 -5.87 37.78
CA LYS A 723 14.49 -5.80 39.00
C LYS A 723 14.25 -4.37 39.43
N VAL A 724 13.12 -4.14 40.11
CA VAL A 724 12.85 -2.88 40.82
C VAL A 724 13.70 -2.84 42.08
N MET A 725 14.61 -1.87 42.17
CA MET A 725 15.55 -1.71 43.28
C MET A 725 15.02 -0.73 44.34
N ALA A 726 14.57 0.44 43.91
CA ALA A 726 14.07 1.52 44.75
C ALA A 726 12.99 2.32 44.01
N SER A 727 12.10 2.96 44.76
CA SER A 727 11.07 3.87 44.25
C SER A 727 10.83 4.98 45.26
N GLY A 728 10.78 6.23 44.82
CA GLY A 728 10.58 7.37 45.72
C GLY A 728 10.82 8.71 45.03
N THR A 729 10.97 9.76 45.82
CA THR A 729 11.45 11.07 45.34
C THR A 729 12.92 10.99 44.92
N MET A 730 13.39 11.98 44.16
CA MET A 730 14.78 12.01 43.71
C MET A 730 15.77 12.05 44.89
N GLU A 731 15.43 12.79 45.95
CA GLU A 731 16.25 12.89 47.16
C GLU A 731 16.33 11.55 47.91
N GLU A 732 15.21 10.84 48.04
CA GLU A 732 15.16 9.51 48.67
C GLU A 732 15.98 8.48 47.89
N VAL A 733 15.86 8.49 46.56
CA VAL A 733 16.58 7.58 45.67
C VAL A 733 18.08 7.86 45.66
N GLN A 734 18.51 9.12 45.72
CA GLN A 734 19.93 9.49 45.82
C GLN A 734 20.55 9.11 47.17
N ALA A 735 19.76 9.08 48.24
CA ALA A 735 20.21 8.69 49.57
C ALA A 735 20.29 7.17 49.77
N ASP A 736 19.69 6.36 48.87
CA ASP A 736 19.73 4.91 48.94
C ASP A 736 21.11 4.37 48.54
N GLU A 737 21.86 3.82 49.50
CA GLU A 737 23.20 3.26 49.29
C GLU A 737 23.22 2.21 48.15
N ARG A 738 22.14 1.43 48.00
CA ARG A 738 22.04 0.38 46.96
C ARG A 738 22.02 0.97 45.55
N VAL A 739 21.40 2.14 45.39
CA VAL A 739 21.33 2.85 44.11
C VAL A 739 22.71 3.42 43.77
N VAL A 740 23.37 4.03 44.75
CA VAL A 740 24.74 4.56 44.56
C VAL A 740 25.72 3.46 44.16
N GLU A 741 25.69 2.30 44.82
CA GLU A 741 26.53 1.14 44.49
C GLU A 741 26.29 0.65 43.05
N ALA A 742 25.02 0.51 42.65
CA ALA A 742 24.66 0.05 41.31
C ALA A 742 25.14 0.98 40.19
N TYR A 743 25.14 2.30 40.42
CA TYR A 743 25.64 3.28 39.45
C TYR A 743 27.17 3.40 39.44
N LEU A 744 27.86 3.05 40.54
CA LEU A 744 29.32 3.02 40.63
C LEU A 744 29.94 1.72 40.09
N GLY A 745 29.13 0.73 39.72
CA GLY A 745 29.56 -0.52 39.11
C GLY A 745 30.40 -1.40 40.04
N ARG A 746 30.08 -1.43 41.33
CA ARG A 746 30.76 -2.23 42.35
C ARG A 746 29.98 -3.48 42.74
#